data_AF-A0A2Z4UAZ0-F1
#
_entry.id   AF-A0A2Z4UAZ0-F1
#
_cell.length_a   1.000
_cell.length_b   1.000
_cell.length_c   1.000
_cell.angle_alpha   90.00
_cell.angle_beta   90.00
_cell.angle_gamma   90.00
#
_symmetry.space_group_name_H-M   'P 1'
#
loop_
_entity.id
_entity.type
_entity.pdbx_description
1 polymer ?
#
loop_
_entity_poly.entity_id
_entity_poly.type
_entity_poly.pdbx_seq_one_letter_code
_entity_poly.pdbx_strand_id
1 'polypeptide(L)'
;MTSKNYLFNSIKENIRRNFSLLILLSVAMLAVLPAYTLMSLDVAKIQESMQGELISPVQQELLECLGMGNPGLMVVVIFSAVLLGLTGFSYLHSGEKTDFYHSLPLKREELFVSSFFSGFFTFLLPYLGALALTCLIGGGYGGFCENTTATLFKAMGIHILFFLLIYSISILALLLTGNLFTALLAFLGIMTYGWLVSSAYSMLNNRFLYTFGAFEHSDIGKFLSPVISYLALSDTFHANLLLKRQPMAFTQVHGDASLGTKLIIFAVILTILALIADICLYKIRPSESYHKAIAFRKLQPAIKVACVLPIALLAGLLFSAGMGNSFLWLVLSTLVVGLLLSIAFEFLYTMDIRKSLRPRISSGLSLGLLILIMAGYKTDVTGFDSYLPKKEQIETMSVYFPSINGRFSYDNDYFDIYNNVDVNFLEKTHIRDFDSVYALAKEGIKACKERKKQDSVSPILTMTENNAVSTTGMDYLYPGAGNDTTLVSVNVAFHLKSGKTVYRSYLIPETEKVIAQIADIYDDWDYREKLLPTSYQKVEDISYLYLHNFYEYRKQLDMTKGKIEELYKTYKTELENMTFQESSEKRIIGYLEAESEHTDTWNNRFSTSYSLPIYENFAKTIRLLEDAGEEVPKAIDPDKIEKLTLSVWDDELGEESIAEVEDAKQIQQLLEHLSFESCRYGVNSPLDYRLNVSITWKNQENDMTSLYLMKDKSVEEILKKLKFD
;
A
#
# COMPACT_ATOMS: atom_id res chain seq x y z
N MET A 1 -41.26 22.78 -35.73
CA MET A 1 -40.95 23.20 -34.35
C MET A 1 -41.67 22.32 -33.32
N THR A 2 -41.39 21.02 -33.27
CA THR A 2 -42.15 20.04 -32.45
C THR A 2 -41.28 19.08 -31.63
N SER A 3 -39.94 19.07 -31.78
CA SER A 3 -39.10 18.01 -31.18
C SER A 3 -38.74 18.23 -29.69
N LYS A 4 -38.59 19.48 -29.22
CA LYS A 4 -38.19 19.76 -27.83
C LYS A 4 -39.26 19.38 -26.79
N ASN A 5 -40.54 19.67 -27.07
CA ASN A 5 -41.64 19.32 -26.16
C ASN A 5 -41.87 17.79 -26.11
N TYR A 6 -41.59 17.08 -27.21
CA TYR A 6 -41.80 15.64 -27.27
C TYR A 6 -40.76 14.85 -26.46
N LEU A 7 -39.48 15.24 -26.51
CA LEU A 7 -38.42 14.59 -25.74
C LEU A 7 -38.67 14.72 -24.23
N PHE A 8 -39.01 15.91 -23.77
CA PHE A 8 -39.33 16.16 -22.36
C PHE A 8 -40.55 15.36 -21.88
N ASN A 9 -41.61 15.32 -22.69
CA ASN A 9 -42.79 14.51 -22.38
C ASN A 9 -42.47 13.01 -22.34
N SER A 10 -41.61 12.53 -23.24
CA SER A 10 -41.17 11.12 -23.27
C SER A 10 -40.37 10.75 -22.02
N ILE A 11 -39.46 11.64 -21.58
CA ILE A 11 -38.70 11.45 -20.34
C ILE A 11 -39.64 11.36 -19.13
N LYS A 12 -40.60 12.28 -19.05
CA LYS A 12 -41.59 12.35 -17.97
C LYS A 12 -42.47 11.09 -17.93
N GLU A 13 -42.98 10.66 -19.08
CA GLU A 13 -43.79 9.44 -19.20
C GLU A 13 -43.00 8.18 -18.80
N ASN A 14 -41.74 8.07 -19.21
CA ASN A 14 -40.88 6.96 -18.81
C ASN A 14 -40.61 6.92 -17.29
N ILE A 15 -40.36 8.08 -16.66
CA ILE A 15 -40.22 8.17 -15.19
C ILE A 15 -41.52 7.77 -14.51
N ARG A 16 -42.67 8.24 -15.03
CA ARG A 16 -43.99 7.89 -14.50
C ARG A 16 -44.29 6.39 -14.63
N ARG A 17 -43.91 5.76 -15.74
CA ARG A 17 -44.05 4.31 -15.94
C ARG A 17 -43.22 3.51 -14.94
N ASN A 18 -42.05 4.03 -14.58
CA ASN A 18 -41.12 3.40 -13.64
C ASN A 18 -41.14 4.04 -12.24
N PHE A 19 -42.29 4.60 -11.83
CA PHE A 19 -42.40 5.37 -10.59
C PHE A 19 -42.05 4.56 -9.33
N SER A 20 -42.21 3.23 -9.37
CA SER A 20 -41.76 2.35 -8.28
C SER A 20 -40.25 2.43 -8.02
N LEU A 21 -39.43 2.58 -9.06
CA LEU A 21 -37.97 2.75 -8.93
C LEU A 21 -37.65 4.11 -8.29
N LEU A 22 -38.39 5.16 -8.66
CA LEU A 22 -38.23 6.48 -8.04
C LEU A 22 -38.51 6.44 -6.53
N ILE A 23 -39.58 5.75 -6.11
CA ILE A 23 -39.92 5.57 -4.69
C ILE A 23 -38.83 4.78 -3.97
N LEU A 24 -38.41 3.65 -4.55
CA LEU A 24 -37.36 2.80 -3.97
C LEU A 24 -36.07 3.60 -3.74
N LEU A 25 -35.61 4.34 -4.75
CA LEU A 25 -34.41 5.16 -4.64
C LEU A 25 -34.58 6.33 -3.68
N SER A 26 -35.78 6.93 -3.59
CA SER A 26 -36.08 7.95 -2.57
C SER A 26 -35.96 7.42 -1.16
N VAL A 27 -36.53 6.25 -0.88
CA VAL A 27 -36.43 5.62 0.45
C VAL A 27 -34.97 5.27 0.77
N ALA A 28 -34.24 4.69 -0.18
CA ALA A 28 -32.84 4.36 0.01
C ALA A 28 -31.98 5.62 0.28
N MET A 29 -32.18 6.69 -0.49
CA MET A 29 -31.46 7.96 -0.31
C MET A 29 -31.79 8.63 1.03
N LEU A 30 -33.06 8.61 1.46
CA LEU A 30 -33.46 9.12 2.78
C LEU A 30 -32.82 8.34 3.93
N ALA A 31 -32.63 7.02 3.77
CA ALA A 31 -31.96 6.21 4.79
C ALA A 31 -30.47 6.53 4.90
N VAL A 32 -29.75 6.57 3.77
CA VAL A 32 -28.29 6.68 3.78
C VAL A 32 -27.77 8.11 3.92
N LEU A 33 -28.57 9.14 3.62
CA LEU A 33 -28.15 10.54 3.76
C LEU A 33 -28.72 11.18 5.04
N PRO A 34 -29.97 11.65 5.09
CA PRO A 34 -30.45 12.42 6.24
C PRO A 34 -30.62 11.58 7.50
N ALA A 35 -31.12 10.34 7.42
CA ALA A 35 -31.30 9.50 8.61
C ALA A 35 -29.94 9.07 9.21
N TYR A 36 -29.00 8.62 8.37
CA TYR A 36 -27.64 8.31 8.79
C TYR A 36 -26.92 9.53 9.40
N THR A 37 -27.04 10.70 8.76
CA THR A 37 -26.42 11.93 9.27
C THR A 37 -27.00 12.33 10.63
N LEU A 38 -28.32 12.23 10.82
CA LEU A 38 -28.95 12.51 12.11
C LEU A 38 -28.35 11.64 13.23
N MET A 39 -28.27 10.33 13.00
CA MET A 39 -27.71 9.38 13.97
C MET A 39 -26.23 9.67 14.25
N SER A 40 -25.45 9.97 13.21
CA SER A 40 -24.01 10.18 13.33
C SER A 40 -23.69 11.49 14.07
N LEU A 41 -24.45 12.56 13.79
CA LEU A 41 -24.31 13.83 14.51
C LEU A 41 -24.76 13.77 15.97
N ASP A 42 -25.75 12.93 16.31
CA ASP A 42 -26.13 12.68 17.71
C ASP A 42 -24.99 12.06 18.51
N VAL A 43 -24.24 11.13 17.91
CA VAL A 43 -23.04 10.54 18.53
C VAL A 43 -21.92 11.56 18.63
N ALA A 44 -21.63 12.29 17.55
CA ALA A 44 -20.55 13.27 17.50
C ALA A 44 -20.75 14.42 18.51
N LYS A 45 -22.00 14.78 18.83
CA LYS A 45 -22.32 15.83 19.80
C LYS A 45 -21.89 15.49 21.24
N ILE A 46 -21.76 14.20 21.57
CA ILE A 46 -21.36 13.74 22.91
C ILE A 46 -19.83 13.60 23.01
N GLN A 47 -19.11 13.65 21.89
CA GLN A 47 -17.65 13.58 21.87
C GLN A 47 -17.03 14.91 22.30
N GLU A 48 -16.06 14.86 23.21
CA GLU A 48 -15.26 16.02 23.58
C GLU A 48 -14.21 16.32 22.51
N SER A 49 -14.02 17.60 22.20
CA SER A 49 -12.94 18.04 21.32
C SER A 49 -11.59 17.87 22.01
N MET A 50 -10.63 17.28 21.32
CA MET A 50 -9.25 17.19 21.82
C MET A 50 -8.50 18.50 21.62
N GLN A 51 -7.48 18.75 22.46
CA GLN A 51 -6.64 19.93 22.34
C GLN A 51 -5.88 19.90 21.00
N GLY A 52 -5.93 21.00 20.24
CA GLY A 52 -5.27 21.12 18.92
C GLY A 52 -6.13 20.77 17.70
N GLU A 53 -7.41 20.42 17.87
CA GLU A 53 -8.32 20.15 16.75
C GLU A 53 -8.81 21.44 16.06
N LEU A 54 -8.70 21.49 14.73
CA LEU A 54 -9.14 22.64 13.92
C LEU A 54 -10.64 22.67 13.62
N ILE A 55 -11.32 21.52 13.73
CA ILE A 55 -12.75 21.36 13.51
C ILE A 55 -13.35 20.52 14.64
N SER A 56 -14.59 20.84 15.04
CA SER A 56 -15.27 20.08 16.08
C SER A 56 -15.69 18.68 15.60
N PRO A 57 -15.93 17.70 16.50
CA PRO A 57 -16.42 16.38 16.12
C PRO A 57 -17.70 16.43 15.27
N VAL A 58 -18.64 17.32 15.60
CA VAL A 58 -19.88 17.54 14.83
C VAL A 58 -19.59 18.09 13.42
N GLN A 59 -18.61 18.98 13.28
CA GLN A 59 -18.21 19.51 11.97
C GLN A 59 -17.54 18.45 11.10
N GLN A 60 -16.64 17.65 11.68
CA GLN A 60 -16.02 16.54 10.95
C GLN A 60 -17.06 15.53 10.50
N GLU A 61 -17.93 15.08 11.41
CA GLU A 61 -18.93 14.06 11.11
C GLU A 61 -19.87 14.52 9.99
N LEU A 62 -20.24 15.81 9.98
CA LEU A 62 -21.00 16.38 8.87
C LEU A 62 -20.21 16.34 7.55
N LEU A 63 -18.91 16.65 7.57
CA LEU A 63 -18.06 16.56 6.39
C LEU A 63 -17.91 15.12 5.89
N GLU A 64 -17.88 14.13 6.78
CA GLU A 64 -17.87 12.70 6.40
C GLU A 64 -19.19 12.28 5.76
N CYS A 65 -20.31 12.65 6.38
CA CYS A 65 -21.66 12.37 5.90
C CYS A 65 -21.97 13.01 4.54
N LEU A 66 -21.54 14.26 4.33
CA LEU A 66 -21.70 14.99 3.05
C LEU A 66 -20.64 14.62 2.01
N GLY A 67 -19.47 14.18 2.48
CA GLY A 67 -18.29 13.87 1.70
C GLY A 67 -18.28 12.45 1.14
N MET A 68 -17.07 11.90 0.99
CA MET A 68 -16.88 10.52 0.53
C MET A 68 -16.81 9.51 1.69
N GLY A 69 -17.11 9.94 2.93
CA GLY A 69 -17.02 9.10 4.12
C GLY A 69 -18.25 8.24 4.40
N ASN A 70 -19.29 8.35 3.56
CA ASN A 70 -20.53 7.61 3.71
C ASN A 70 -20.57 6.38 2.78
N PRO A 71 -20.15 5.18 3.26
CA PRO A 71 -20.13 3.97 2.43
C PRO A 71 -21.54 3.54 2.00
N GLY A 72 -22.56 3.82 2.82
CA GLY A 72 -23.96 3.52 2.50
C GLY A 72 -24.41 4.27 1.24
N LEU A 73 -24.11 5.56 1.14
CA LEU A 73 -24.39 6.37 -0.05
C LEU A 73 -23.67 5.81 -1.28
N MET A 74 -22.39 5.44 -1.15
CA MET A 74 -21.62 4.89 -2.26
C MET A 74 -22.25 3.60 -2.80
N VAL A 75 -22.65 2.69 -1.92
CA VAL A 75 -23.36 1.45 -2.29
C VAL A 75 -24.68 1.76 -3.00
N VAL A 76 -25.47 2.70 -2.47
CA VAL A 76 -26.74 3.09 -3.11
C VAL A 76 -26.50 3.72 -4.49
N VAL A 77 -25.45 4.54 -4.67
CA VAL A 77 -25.09 5.12 -5.97
C VAL A 77 -24.74 4.01 -6.99
N ILE A 78 -23.89 3.06 -6.62
CA ILE A 78 -23.51 1.92 -7.47
C ILE A 78 -24.76 1.11 -7.84
N PHE A 79 -25.57 0.74 -6.84
CA PHE A 79 -26.78 -0.06 -7.06
C PHE A 79 -27.80 0.68 -7.95
N SER A 80 -27.99 1.98 -7.72
CA SER A 80 -28.89 2.82 -8.53
C SER A 80 -28.43 2.84 -9.98
N ALA A 81 -27.13 3.04 -10.23
CA ALA A 81 -26.56 3.08 -11.57
C ALA A 81 -26.76 1.75 -12.31
N VAL A 82 -26.50 0.61 -11.66
CA VAL A 82 -26.71 -0.72 -12.26
C VAL A 82 -28.19 -0.99 -12.52
N LEU A 83 -29.04 -0.78 -11.52
CA LEU A 83 -30.47 -1.04 -11.60
C LEU A 83 -31.12 -0.23 -12.71
N LEU A 84 -30.84 1.08 -12.78
CA LEU A 84 -31.41 1.96 -13.79
C LEU A 84 -30.85 1.67 -15.18
N GLY A 85 -29.55 1.34 -15.30
CA GLY A 85 -28.94 0.99 -16.58
C GLY A 85 -29.55 -0.27 -17.18
N LEU A 86 -29.72 -1.31 -16.37
CA LEU A 86 -30.30 -2.58 -16.80
C LEU A 86 -31.81 -2.47 -17.08
N THR A 87 -32.58 -1.82 -16.21
CA THR A 87 -34.03 -1.70 -16.38
C THR A 87 -34.43 -0.76 -17.51
N GLY A 88 -33.72 0.37 -17.67
CA GLY A 88 -34.02 1.39 -18.68
C GLY A 88 -33.92 0.88 -20.13
N PHE A 89 -33.05 -0.10 -20.38
CA PHE A 89 -32.82 -0.66 -21.71
C PHE A 89 -33.20 -2.16 -21.83
N SER A 90 -33.78 -2.75 -20.79
CA SER A 90 -34.17 -4.18 -20.75
C SER A 90 -35.05 -4.65 -21.92
N TYR A 91 -35.77 -3.74 -22.58
CA TYR A 91 -36.59 -4.07 -23.76
C TYR A 91 -35.77 -4.68 -24.90
N LEU A 92 -34.47 -4.37 -25.00
CA LEU A 92 -33.59 -4.89 -26.05
C LEU A 92 -33.26 -6.39 -25.90
N HIS A 93 -33.61 -7.00 -24.77
CA HIS A 93 -33.48 -8.45 -24.55
C HIS A 93 -34.78 -9.21 -24.86
N SER A 94 -35.83 -8.53 -25.31
CA SER A 94 -37.11 -9.12 -25.70
C SER A 94 -37.42 -8.75 -27.15
N GLY A 95 -37.69 -9.76 -27.99
CA GLY A 95 -38.04 -9.55 -29.40
C GLY A 95 -39.29 -8.67 -29.55
N GLU A 96 -40.38 -9.03 -28.86
CA GLU A 96 -41.66 -8.30 -28.91
C GLU A 96 -41.51 -6.83 -28.53
N LYS A 97 -40.79 -6.55 -27.43
CA LYS A 97 -40.57 -5.17 -26.99
C LYS A 97 -39.65 -4.43 -27.96
N THR A 98 -38.58 -5.07 -28.43
CA THR A 98 -37.66 -4.45 -29.41
C THR A 98 -38.40 -4.05 -30.68
N ASP A 99 -39.25 -4.93 -31.22
CA ASP A 99 -40.05 -4.66 -32.41
C ASP A 99 -41.02 -3.50 -32.17
N PHE A 100 -41.68 -3.46 -31.01
CA PHE A 100 -42.55 -2.34 -30.63
C PHE A 100 -41.77 -1.01 -30.58
N TYR A 101 -40.69 -0.94 -29.81
CA TYR A 101 -39.91 0.30 -29.65
C TYR A 101 -39.27 0.77 -30.96
N HIS A 102 -38.76 -0.15 -31.80
CA HIS A 102 -38.17 0.19 -33.09
C HIS A 102 -39.20 0.48 -34.20
N SER A 103 -40.48 0.14 -34.00
CA SER A 103 -41.56 0.51 -34.91
C SER A 103 -42.13 1.92 -34.67
N LEU A 104 -41.81 2.53 -33.51
CA LEU A 104 -42.20 3.91 -33.21
C LEU A 104 -41.56 4.87 -34.23
N PRO A 105 -42.23 5.97 -34.61
CA PRO A 105 -41.70 6.96 -35.54
C PRO A 105 -40.64 7.88 -34.88
N LEU A 106 -39.69 7.27 -34.17
CA LEU A 106 -38.61 7.91 -33.42
C LEU A 106 -37.27 7.41 -33.93
N LYS A 107 -36.28 8.29 -33.95
CA LYS A 107 -34.92 7.88 -34.28
C LYS A 107 -34.34 7.08 -33.11
N ARG A 108 -33.40 6.16 -33.42
CA ARG A 108 -32.69 5.37 -32.40
C ARG A 108 -32.02 6.27 -31.36
N GLU A 109 -31.47 7.40 -31.78
CA GLU A 109 -30.86 8.38 -30.88
C GLU A 109 -31.87 8.99 -29.90
N GLU A 110 -33.09 9.26 -30.35
CA GLU A 110 -34.14 9.85 -29.51
C GLU A 110 -34.64 8.85 -28.47
N LEU A 111 -34.75 7.57 -28.84
CA LEU A 111 -35.05 6.47 -27.92
C LEU A 111 -33.95 6.28 -26.86
N PHE A 112 -32.69 6.36 -27.29
CA PHE A 112 -31.55 6.29 -26.37
C PHE A 112 -31.56 7.47 -25.40
N VAL A 113 -31.63 8.71 -25.90
CA VAL A 113 -31.60 9.93 -25.07
C VAL A 113 -32.76 9.96 -24.09
N SER A 114 -33.98 9.65 -24.53
CA SER A 114 -35.14 9.61 -23.63
C SER A 114 -34.99 8.56 -22.53
N SER A 115 -34.51 7.35 -22.85
CA SER A 115 -34.29 6.30 -21.85
C SER A 115 -33.14 6.64 -20.89
N PHE A 116 -32.04 7.16 -21.43
CA PHE A 116 -30.85 7.56 -20.66
C PHE A 116 -31.18 8.62 -19.61
N PHE A 117 -31.81 9.73 -20.04
CA PHE A 117 -32.14 10.84 -19.14
C PHE A 117 -33.27 10.48 -18.17
N SER A 118 -34.22 9.61 -18.55
CA SER A 118 -35.19 9.10 -17.59
C SER A 118 -34.53 8.37 -16.42
N GLY A 119 -33.55 7.50 -16.68
CA GLY A 119 -32.78 6.84 -15.61
C GLY A 119 -31.99 7.85 -14.78
N PHE A 120 -31.25 8.74 -15.44
CA PHE A 120 -30.47 9.79 -14.76
C PHE A 120 -31.32 10.64 -13.80
N PHE A 121 -32.46 11.15 -14.24
CA PHE A 121 -33.34 11.95 -13.37
C PHE A 121 -34.04 11.13 -12.28
N THR A 122 -34.26 9.83 -12.51
CA THR A 122 -34.80 8.93 -11.47
C THR A 122 -33.83 8.76 -10.30
N PHE A 123 -32.52 8.90 -10.53
CA PHE A 123 -31.50 8.97 -9.48
C PHE A 123 -31.30 10.39 -8.94
N LEU A 124 -31.14 11.37 -9.84
CA LEU A 124 -30.73 12.72 -9.47
C LEU A 124 -31.75 13.41 -8.54
N LEU A 125 -33.05 13.27 -8.81
CA LEU A 125 -34.09 13.95 -8.03
C LEU A 125 -34.14 13.46 -6.56
N PRO A 126 -34.21 12.15 -6.27
CA PRO A 126 -34.08 11.63 -4.91
C PRO A 126 -32.79 12.05 -4.21
N TYR A 127 -31.66 11.96 -4.91
CA TYR A 127 -30.35 12.28 -4.34
C TYR A 127 -30.26 13.74 -3.91
N LEU A 128 -30.64 14.69 -4.77
CA LEU A 128 -30.63 16.12 -4.43
C LEU A 128 -31.62 16.46 -3.31
N GLY A 129 -32.80 15.82 -3.28
CA GLY A 129 -33.77 16.00 -2.21
C GLY A 129 -33.24 15.53 -0.85
N ALA A 130 -32.64 14.36 -0.80
CA ALA A 130 -32.03 13.81 0.42
C ALA A 130 -30.81 14.62 0.87
N LEU A 131 -29.99 15.09 -0.07
CA LEU A 131 -28.84 15.95 0.21
C LEU A 131 -29.27 17.30 0.80
N ALA A 132 -30.32 17.92 0.26
CA ALA A 132 -30.88 19.15 0.81
C ALA A 132 -31.38 18.97 2.25
N LEU A 133 -32.08 17.87 2.54
CA LEU A 133 -32.52 17.55 3.90
C LEU A 133 -31.33 17.31 4.85
N THR A 134 -30.27 16.68 4.35
CA THR A 134 -29.03 16.45 5.11
C THR A 134 -28.36 17.76 5.50
N CYS A 135 -28.30 18.73 4.58
CA CYS A 135 -27.81 20.08 4.87
C CYS A 135 -28.67 20.80 5.93
N LEU A 136 -30.00 20.63 5.90
CA LEU A 136 -30.88 21.20 6.94
C LEU A 136 -30.59 20.60 8.32
N ILE A 137 -30.37 19.29 8.39
CA ILE A 137 -30.00 18.60 9.64
C ILE A 137 -28.63 19.09 10.13
N GLY A 138 -27.62 19.10 9.26
CA GLY A 138 -26.27 19.58 9.62
C GLY A 138 -26.25 21.03 10.11
N GLY A 139 -27.05 21.90 9.49
CA GLY A 139 -27.26 23.28 9.95
C GLY A 139 -27.92 23.35 11.33
N GLY A 140 -28.91 22.49 11.61
CA GLY A 140 -29.57 22.40 12.91
C GLY A 140 -28.65 21.97 14.06
N TYR A 141 -27.62 21.17 13.78
CA TYR A 141 -26.60 20.74 14.74
C TYR A 141 -25.40 21.70 14.83
N GLY A 142 -25.36 22.77 14.03
CA GLY A 142 -24.23 23.69 13.98
C GLY A 142 -22.97 23.11 13.34
N GLY A 143 -23.10 22.06 12.50
CA GLY A 143 -21.97 21.35 11.89
C GLY A 143 -21.31 22.07 10.71
N PHE A 144 -21.80 23.23 10.29
CA PHE A 144 -21.19 23.98 9.18
C PHE A 144 -19.86 24.63 9.58
N CYS A 145 -18.88 24.50 8.69
CA CYS A 145 -17.55 25.10 8.78
C CYS A 145 -17.10 25.61 7.40
N GLU A 146 -15.94 26.28 7.34
CA GLU A 146 -15.37 26.81 6.09
C GLU A 146 -15.26 25.77 4.97
N ASN A 147 -14.95 24.52 5.34
CA ASN A 147 -14.78 23.40 4.41
C ASN A 147 -16.09 22.80 3.87
N THR A 148 -17.24 23.10 4.49
CA THR A 148 -18.52 22.42 4.19
C THR A 148 -18.93 22.63 2.74
N THR A 149 -18.93 23.86 2.24
CA THR A 149 -19.39 24.18 0.88
C THR A 149 -18.54 23.48 -0.18
N ALA A 150 -17.21 23.56 -0.06
CA ALA A 150 -16.30 22.92 -1.00
C ALA A 150 -16.45 21.39 -0.98
N THR A 151 -16.59 20.80 0.21
CA THR A 151 -16.78 19.35 0.40
C THR A 151 -18.09 18.88 -0.22
N LEU A 152 -19.19 19.58 0.06
CA LEU A 152 -20.52 19.29 -0.47
C LEU A 152 -20.52 19.25 -2.00
N PHE A 153 -20.05 20.33 -2.66
CA PHE A 153 -20.09 20.39 -4.13
C PHE A 153 -19.10 19.42 -4.79
N LYS A 154 -17.92 19.19 -4.17
CA LYS A 154 -16.96 18.20 -4.66
C LYS A 154 -17.54 16.79 -4.59
N ALA A 155 -18.08 16.39 -3.44
CA ALA A 155 -18.68 15.07 -3.25
C ALA A 155 -19.91 14.89 -4.16
N MET A 156 -20.79 15.88 -4.23
CA MET A 156 -21.93 15.88 -5.15
C MET A 156 -21.49 15.64 -6.60
N GLY A 157 -20.46 16.35 -7.07
CA GLY A 157 -19.89 16.15 -8.40
C GLY A 157 -19.34 14.73 -8.60
N ILE A 158 -18.63 14.18 -7.62
CA ILE A 158 -18.05 12.83 -7.67
C ILE A 158 -19.14 11.77 -7.69
N HIS A 159 -20.15 11.83 -6.81
CA HIS A 159 -21.25 10.87 -6.78
C HIS A 159 -22.04 10.86 -8.09
N ILE A 160 -22.31 12.04 -8.67
CA ILE A 160 -22.97 12.16 -9.97
C ILE A 160 -22.09 11.61 -11.11
N LEU A 161 -20.78 11.91 -11.09
CA LEU A 161 -19.83 11.42 -12.08
C LEU A 161 -19.74 9.89 -12.06
N PHE A 162 -19.56 9.29 -10.88
CA PHE A 162 -19.46 7.83 -10.76
C PHE A 162 -20.79 7.12 -10.98
N PHE A 163 -21.92 7.75 -10.64
CA PHE A 163 -23.23 7.31 -11.11
C PHE A 163 -23.24 7.22 -12.64
N LEU A 164 -22.88 8.31 -13.34
CA LEU A 164 -22.88 8.34 -14.81
C LEU A 164 -21.93 7.31 -15.43
N LEU A 165 -20.74 7.15 -14.86
CA LEU A 165 -19.75 6.17 -15.32
C LEU A 165 -20.30 4.73 -15.21
N ILE A 166 -20.74 4.34 -14.01
CA ILE A 166 -21.24 2.99 -13.75
C ILE A 166 -22.55 2.73 -14.51
N TYR A 167 -23.41 3.75 -14.61
CA TYR A 167 -24.66 3.70 -15.36
C TYR A 167 -24.40 3.47 -16.84
N SER A 168 -23.47 4.23 -17.44
CA SER A 168 -23.08 4.06 -18.85
C SER A 168 -22.47 2.68 -19.08
N ILE A 169 -21.60 2.19 -18.19
CA ILE A 169 -21.05 0.83 -18.34
C ILE A 169 -22.12 -0.26 -18.17
N SER A 170 -23.12 -0.04 -17.32
CA SER A 170 -24.27 -0.95 -17.18
C SER A 170 -25.10 -1.00 -18.47
N ILE A 171 -25.29 0.15 -19.11
CA ILE A 171 -25.92 0.25 -20.44
C ILE A 171 -25.05 -0.47 -21.47
N LEU A 172 -23.74 -0.20 -21.51
CA LEU A 172 -22.78 -0.84 -22.41
C LEU A 172 -22.85 -2.37 -22.32
N ALA A 173 -22.82 -2.91 -21.11
CA ALA A 173 -22.93 -4.34 -20.85
C ALA A 173 -24.24 -4.93 -21.39
N LEU A 174 -25.34 -4.19 -21.24
CA LEU A 174 -26.65 -4.57 -21.79
C LEU A 174 -26.69 -4.50 -23.33
N LEU A 175 -26.02 -3.52 -23.94
CA LEU A 175 -25.92 -3.36 -25.39
C LEU A 175 -25.07 -4.44 -26.06
N LEU A 176 -24.01 -4.88 -25.38
CA LEU A 176 -23.10 -5.92 -25.87
C LEU A 176 -23.69 -7.34 -25.78
N THR A 177 -24.79 -7.52 -25.06
CA THR A 177 -25.36 -8.84 -24.71
C THR A 177 -26.81 -8.94 -25.16
N GLY A 178 -27.38 -10.15 -25.17
CA GLY A 178 -28.76 -10.39 -25.60
C GLY A 178 -29.71 -10.87 -24.50
N ASN A 179 -29.22 -11.07 -23.28
CA ASN A 179 -30.03 -11.44 -22.12
C ASN A 179 -29.45 -10.87 -20.81
N LEU A 180 -30.28 -10.81 -19.76
CA LEU A 180 -29.92 -10.21 -18.49
C LEU A 180 -28.75 -10.92 -17.80
N PHE A 181 -28.70 -12.26 -17.83
CA PHE A 181 -27.64 -13.04 -17.20
C PHE A 181 -26.26 -12.68 -17.78
N THR A 182 -26.15 -12.63 -19.10
CA THR A 182 -24.89 -12.25 -19.78
C THR A 182 -24.57 -10.78 -19.64
N ALA A 183 -25.57 -9.89 -19.54
CA ALA A 183 -25.36 -8.48 -19.23
C ALA A 183 -24.73 -8.30 -17.85
N LEU A 184 -25.20 -9.04 -16.83
CA LEU A 184 -24.64 -9.00 -15.48
C LEU A 184 -23.20 -9.53 -15.46
N LEU A 185 -22.91 -10.63 -16.17
CA LEU A 185 -21.55 -11.15 -16.30
C LEU A 185 -20.62 -10.16 -17.03
N ALA A 186 -21.09 -9.53 -18.10
CA ALA A 186 -20.32 -8.53 -18.84
C ALA A 186 -20.04 -7.28 -17.97
N PHE A 187 -21.04 -6.81 -17.23
CA PHE A 187 -20.89 -5.72 -16.28
C PHE A 187 -19.85 -6.06 -15.20
N LEU A 188 -20.01 -7.20 -14.53
CA LEU A 188 -19.08 -7.67 -13.50
C LEU A 188 -17.66 -7.82 -14.06
N GLY A 189 -17.54 -8.39 -15.25
CA GLY A 189 -16.28 -8.53 -15.96
C GLY A 189 -15.59 -7.18 -16.17
N ILE A 190 -16.29 -6.18 -16.70
CA ILE A 190 -15.72 -4.83 -16.91
C ILE A 190 -15.34 -4.17 -15.58
N MET A 191 -16.18 -4.30 -14.54
CA MET A 191 -15.94 -3.68 -13.24
C MET A 191 -14.71 -4.25 -12.51
N THR A 192 -14.39 -5.53 -12.73
CA THR A 192 -13.31 -6.25 -12.03
C THR A 192 -12.06 -6.46 -12.89
N TYR A 193 -12.14 -6.16 -14.20
CA TYR A 193 -11.05 -6.47 -15.14
C TYR A 193 -9.72 -5.81 -14.77
N GLY A 194 -9.75 -4.52 -14.40
CA GLY A 194 -8.55 -3.78 -14.01
C GLY A 194 -7.84 -4.41 -12.81
N TRP A 195 -8.62 -4.75 -11.78
CA TRP A 195 -8.13 -5.43 -10.60
C TRP A 195 -7.56 -6.81 -10.94
N LEU A 196 -8.28 -7.64 -11.72
CA LEU A 196 -7.81 -8.97 -12.13
C LEU A 196 -6.47 -8.93 -12.86
N VAL A 197 -6.31 -8.00 -13.82
CA VAL A 197 -5.05 -7.84 -14.57
C VAL A 197 -3.93 -7.33 -13.67
N SER A 198 -4.22 -6.31 -12.84
CA SER A 198 -3.22 -5.74 -11.92
C SER A 198 -2.77 -6.75 -10.89
N SER A 199 -3.69 -7.53 -10.30
CA SER A 199 -3.36 -8.58 -9.34
C SER A 199 -2.55 -9.70 -9.97
N ALA A 200 -2.93 -10.18 -11.17
CA ALA A 200 -2.14 -11.17 -11.89
C ALA A 200 -0.73 -10.65 -12.22
N TYR A 201 -0.61 -9.40 -12.67
CA TYR A 201 0.67 -8.75 -12.95
C TYR A 201 1.55 -8.63 -11.71
N SER A 202 1.02 -8.07 -10.61
CA SER A 202 1.75 -7.90 -9.35
C SER A 202 2.19 -9.25 -8.78
N MET A 203 1.30 -10.25 -8.76
CA MET A 203 1.65 -11.59 -8.27
C MET A 203 2.69 -12.28 -9.16
N LEU A 204 2.63 -12.14 -10.49
CA LEU A 204 3.68 -12.66 -11.38
C LEU A 204 5.03 -12.00 -11.12
N ASN A 205 5.06 -10.67 -10.97
CA ASN A 205 6.29 -9.93 -10.67
C ASN A 205 6.88 -10.38 -9.33
N ASN A 206 6.09 -10.37 -8.26
CA ASN A 206 6.51 -10.81 -6.93
C ASN A 206 6.96 -12.29 -6.92
N ARG A 207 6.44 -13.11 -7.84
CA ARG A 207 6.77 -14.53 -7.95
C ARG A 207 8.08 -14.80 -8.67
N PHE A 208 8.35 -14.10 -9.76
CA PHE A 208 9.43 -14.46 -10.71
C PHE A 208 10.57 -13.44 -10.80
N LEU A 209 10.35 -12.19 -10.40
CA LEU A 209 11.36 -11.15 -10.43
C LEU A 209 12.00 -11.03 -9.04
N TYR A 210 13.29 -11.35 -8.96
CA TYR A 210 14.03 -11.42 -7.69
C TYR A 210 14.69 -10.09 -7.34
N THR A 211 14.90 -9.24 -8.36
CA THR A 211 15.47 -7.91 -8.20
C THR A 211 14.43 -6.79 -8.23
N PHE A 212 13.16 -7.19 -8.33
CA PHE A 212 12.04 -6.29 -8.13
C PHE A 212 12.08 -5.82 -6.67
N GLY A 213 11.76 -4.56 -6.40
CA GLY A 213 11.57 -4.07 -5.04
C GLY A 213 10.20 -3.42 -4.95
N ALA A 214 9.71 -3.22 -3.72
CA ALA A 214 8.44 -2.55 -3.46
C ALA A 214 8.53 -1.02 -3.67
N PHE A 215 9.19 -0.57 -4.73
CA PHE A 215 9.49 0.83 -4.99
C PHE A 215 8.25 1.63 -5.42
N GLU A 216 7.28 1.01 -6.10
CA GLU A 216 5.99 1.66 -6.42
C GLU A 216 4.88 0.62 -6.50
N HIS A 217 3.72 0.93 -5.91
CA HIS A 217 2.49 0.19 -6.17
C HIS A 217 1.84 0.76 -7.42
N SER A 218 1.73 -0.05 -8.48
CA SER A 218 1.01 0.40 -9.67
C SER A 218 -0.47 0.58 -9.36
N ASP A 219 -0.94 1.82 -9.30
CA ASP A 219 -2.38 2.14 -9.14
C ASP A 219 -3.22 1.78 -10.37
N ILE A 220 -2.62 1.18 -11.40
CA ILE A 220 -3.27 0.84 -12.67
C ILE A 220 -4.52 -0.02 -12.48
N GLY A 221 -4.52 -0.90 -11.46
CA GLY A 221 -5.68 -1.72 -11.09
C GLY A 221 -6.87 -0.91 -10.57
N LYS A 222 -6.62 0.22 -9.90
CA LYS A 222 -7.66 1.15 -9.43
C LYS A 222 -8.29 1.85 -10.63
N PHE A 223 -7.48 2.39 -11.56
CA PHE A 223 -7.97 3.14 -12.72
C PHE A 223 -8.91 2.30 -13.60
N LEU A 224 -8.54 1.07 -13.96
CA LEU A 224 -9.32 0.22 -14.87
C LEU A 224 -10.54 -0.45 -14.22
N SER A 225 -10.88 -0.10 -12.98
CA SER A 225 -11.97 -0.70 -12.21
C SER A 225 -12.86 0.42 -11.61
N PRO A 226 -13.92 0.88 -12.30
CA PRO A 226 -14.69 2.06 -11.89
C PRO A 226 -15.23 2.03 -10.45
N VAL A 227 -15.67 0.86 -9.97
CA VAL A 227 -16.12 0.70 -8.58
C VAL A 227 -14.95 0.83 -7.61
N ILE A 228 -13.80 0.23 -7.89
CA ILE A 228 -12.60 0.33 -7.04
C ILE A 228 -12.06 1.76 -7.04
N SER A 229 -12.03 2.44 -8.20
CA SER A 229 -11.71 3.87 -8.31
C SER A 229 -12.61 4.72 -7.43
N TYR A 230 -13.91 4.43 -7.41
CA TYR A 230 -14.88 5.16 -6.60
C TYR A 230 -14.62 4.96 -5.11
N LEU A 231 -14.43 3.70 -4.67
CA LEU A 231 -14.14 3.35 -3.29
C LEU A 231 -12.81 3.95 -2.80
N ALA A 232 -11.76 3.90 -3.63
CA ALA A 232 -10.44 4.46 -3.29
C ALA A 232 -10.47 5.98 -3.06
N LEU A 233 -11.46 6.70 -3.61
CA LEU A 233 -11.64 8.12 -3.31
C LEU A 233 -12.12 8.37 -1.88
N SER A 234 -12.78 7.40 -1.23
CA SER A 234 -13.14 7.46 0.18
C SER A 234 -11.88 7.46 1.05
N ASP A 235 -10.94 6.56 0.79
CA ASP A 235 -9.66 6.49 1.52
C ASP A 235 -8.90 7.82 1.41
N THR A 236 -8.78 8.36 0.18
CA THR A 236 -8.13 9.66 -0.02
C THR A 236 -8.88 10.81 0.66
N PHE A 237 -10.20 10.72 0.79
CA PHE A 237 -11.01 11.75 1.42
C PHE A 237 -10.86 11.71 2.95
N HIS A 238 -10.98 10.53 3.56
CA HIS A 238 -10.75 10.34 4.99
C HIS A 238 -9.35 10.79 5.38
N ALA A 239 -8.34 10.42 4.59
CA ALA A 239 -6.97 10.91 4.75
C ALA A 239 -6.89 12.44 4.83
N ASN A 240 -7.43 13.13 3.81
CA ASN A 240 -7.43 14.58 3.76
C ASN A 240 -8.24 15.23 4.88
N LEU A 241 -9.31 14.58 5.36
CA LEU A 241 -10.13 15.10 6.44
C LEU A 241 -9.46 14.94 7.80
N LEU A 242 -8.81 13.80 8.04
CA LEU A 242 -8.01 13.56 9.24
C LEU A 242 -6.85 14.57 9.31
N LEU A 243 -6.15 14.79 8.19
CA LEU A 243 -5.13 15.85 8.10
C LEU A 243 -5.68 17.25 8.41
N LYS A 244 -6.94 17.53 8.07
CA LYS A 244 -7.58 18.81 8.41
C LYS A 244 -8.01 18.91 9.86
N ARG A 245 -8.38 17.81 10.51
CA ARG A 245 -8.77 17.79 11.93
C ARG A 245 -7.55 17.90 12.83
N GLN A 246 -6.53 17.10 12.52
CA GLN A 246 -5.27 17.03 13.25
C GLN A 246 -4.11 16.92 12.25
N PRO A 247 -3.56 18.06 11.78
CA PRO A 247 -2.47 18.06 10.82
C PRO A 247 -1.22 17.31 11.30
N MET A 248 -1.11 17.04 12.62
CA MET A 248 0.12 16.57 13.25
C MET A 248 -0.04 15.36 14.17
N ALA A 249 -1.26 14.86 14.45
CA ALA A 249 -1.45 13.77 15.42
C ALA A 249 -1.39 12.36 14.81
N PHE A 250 -1.59 12.20 13.50
CA PHE A 250 -1.55 10.90 12.83
C PHE A 250 -1.13 11.10 11.37
N THR A 251 0.17 11.17 11.15
CA THR A 251 0.81 11.28 9.83
C THR A 251 0.75 9.99 9.01
N GLN A 252 0.11 8.92 9.50
CA GLN A 252 -0.13 7.66 8.76
C GLN A 252 -1.16 7.75 7.63
N VAL A 253 -1.89 8.87 7.48
CA VAL A 253 -2.95 8.98 6.46
C VAL A 253 -2.66 10.09 5.46
N HIS A 254 -1.60 9.91 4.66
CA HIS A 254 -1.35 10.72 3.47
C HIS A 254 -1.88 9.99 2.24
N GLY A 255 -3.15 10.25 1.92
CA GLY A 255 -3.67 9.93 0.60
C GLY A 255 -3.02 10.86 -0.40
N ASP A 256 -2.28 10.33 -1.39
CA ASP A 256 -1.72 11.11 -2.49
C ASP A 256 -2.83 11.98 -3.12
N ALA A 257 -2.84 13.28 -2.82
CA ALA A 257 -3.86 14.21 -3.33
C ALA A 257 -3.82 14.27 -4.87
N SER A 258 -2.67 13.93 -5.47
CA SER A 258 -2.52 13.77 -6.91
C SER A 258 -3.27 12.53 -7.43
N LEU A 259 -3.31 11.43 -6.67
CA LEU A 259 -4.04 10.21 -7.02
C LEU A 259 -5.55 10.47 -7.12
N GLY A 260 -6.14 11.13 -6.11
CA GLY A 260 -7.58 11.46 -6.15
C GLY A 260 -7.95 12.31 -7.37
N THR A 261 -7.10 13.27 -7.72
CA THR A 261 -7.28 14.10 -8.92
C THR A 261 -7.14 13.28 -10.22
N LYS A 262 -6.12 12.42 -10.31
CA LYS A 262 -5.91 11.51 -11.44
C LYS A 262 -7.12 10.58 -11.64
N LEU A 263 -7.66 10.01 -10.56
CA LEU A 263 -8.83 9.12 -10.59
C LEU A 263 -10.07 9.85 -11.11
N ILE A 264 -10.32 11.09 -10.68
CA ILE A 264 -11.44 11.91 -11.17
C ILE A 264 -11.29 12.21 -12.66
N ILE A 265 -10.10 12.65 -13.11
CA ILE A 265 -9.82 12.92 -14.53
C ILE A 265 -10.07 11.65 -15.36
N PHE A 266 -9.57 10.51 -14.90
CA PHE A 266 -9.76 9.23 -15.57
C PHE A 266 -11.23 8.82 -15.63
N ALA A 267 -12.00 9.01 -14.54
CA ALA A 267 -13.43 8.75 -14.51
C ALA A 267 -14.20 9.64 -15.50
N VAL A 268 -13.84 10.91 -15.66
CA VAL A 268 -14.42 11.81 -16.68
C VAL A 268 -14.16 11.27 -18.09
N ILE A 269 -12.91 10.92 -18.41
CA ILE A 269 -12.52 10.39 -19.72
C ILE A 269 -13.29 9.08 -19.99
N LEU A 270 -13.29 8.14 -19.04
CA LEU A 270 -14.02 6.88 -19.19
C LEU A 270 -15.53 7.07 -19.36
N THR A 271 -16.13 8.04 -18.65
CA THR A 271 -17.56 8.33 -18.79
C THR A 271 -17.87 8.81 -20.21
N ILE A 272 -17.06 9.73 -20.73
CA ILE A 272 -17.21 10.24 -22.11
C ILE A 272 -17.05 9.09 -23.11
N LEU A 273 -16.01 8.25 -22.96
CA LEU A 273 -15.77 7.11 -23.84
C LEU A 273 -16.91 6.08 -23.78
N ALA A 274 -17.42 5.77 -22.59
CA ALA A 274 -18.54 4.85 -22.39
C ALA A 274 -19.82 5.38 -23.05
N LEU A 275 -20.13 6.68 -22.88
CA LEU A 275 -21.29 7.30 -23.53
C LEU A 275 -21.19 7.31 -25.05
N ILE A 276 -20.00 7.60 -25.60
CA ILE A 276 -19.77 7.52 -27.06
C ILE A 276 -19.98 6.07 -27.52
N ALA A 277 -19.41 5.10 -26.80
CA ALA A 277 -19.57 3.68 -27.11
C ALA A 277 -21.05 3.26 -27.06
N ASP A 278 -21.81 3.68 -26.04
CA ASP A 278 -23.23 3.38 -25.90
C ASP A 278 -24.03 3.92 -27.07
N ILE A 279 -23.85 5.19 -27.44
CA ILE A 279 -24.54 5.82 -28.57
C ILE A 279 -24.18 5.11 -29.88
N CYS A 280 -22.90 4.84 -30.11
CA CYS A 280 -22.43 4.17 -31.32
C CYS A 280 -22.98 2.73 -31.42
N LEU A 281 -22.87 1.95 -30.33
CA LEU A 281 -23.32 0.56 -30.27
C LEU A 281 -24.82 0.45 -30.37
N TYR A 282 -25.59 1.35 -29.74
CA TYR A 282 -27.05 1.38 -29.84
C TYR A 282 -27.51 1.58 -31.29
N LYS A 283 -26.83 2.43 -32.06
CA LYS A 283 -27.14 2.64 -33.48
C LYS A 283 -26.94 1.38 -34.32
N ILE A 284 -25.82 0.68 -34.12
CA ILE A 284 -25.44 -0.47 -34.95
C ILE A 284 -25.95 -1.81 -34.45
N ARG A 285 -26.50 -1.88 -33.22
CA ARG A 285 -26.96 -3.12 -32.62
C ARG A 285 -28.07 -3.75 -33.48
N PRO A 286 -27.90 -5.01 -33.93
CA PRO A 286 -28.96 -5.69 -34.67
C PRO A 286 -30.14 -6.02 -33.76
N SER A 287 -31.37 -5.73 -34.22
CA SER A 287 -32.60 -5.93 -33.44
C SER A 287 -32.83 -7.40 -33.09
N GLU A 288 -32.35 -8.33 -33.91
CA GLU A 288 -32.47 -9.79 -33.77
C GLU A 288 -31.42 -10.42 -32.83
N SER A 289 -30.71 -9.60 -32.05
CA SER A 289 -29.64 -10.07 -31.14
C SER A 289 -30.14 -10.44 -29.74
N TYR A 290 -31.45 -10.40 -29.50
CA TYR A 290 -32.06 -10.90 -28.27
C TYR A 290 -31.75 -12.42 -28.08
N HIS A 291 -31.66 -12.86 -26.83
CA HIS A 291 -31.23 -14.21 -26.40
C HIS A 291 -29.81 -14.65 -26.75
N LYS A 292 -29.06 -13.93 -27.61
CA LYS A 292 -27.63 -14.23 -27.86
C LYS A 292 -26.80 -13.85 -26.64
N ALA A 293 -25.77 -14.63 -26.31
CA ALA A 293 -24.88 -14.28 -25.19
C ALA A 293 -24.09 -12.98 -25.43
N ILE A 294 -23.62 -12.78 -26.66
CA ILE A 294 -22.97 -11.55 -27.12
C ILE A 294 -23.65 -11.12 -28.42
N ALA A 295 -24.11 -9.88 -28.48
CA ALA A 295 -24.82 -9.33 -29.64
C ALA A 295 -23.93 -9.30 -30.89
N PHE A 296 -22.63 -9.02 -30.71
CA PHE A 296 -21.65 -8.93 -31.79
C PHE A 296 -20.77 -10.18 -31.87
N ARG A 297 -21.13 -11.13 -32.75
CA ARG A 297 -20.42 -12.42 -32.90
C ARG A 297 -18.91 -12.29 -33.14
N LYS A 298 -18.46 -11.24 -33.85
CA LYS A 298 -17.03 -11.00 -34.13
C LYS A 298 -16.22 -10.66 -32.87
N LEU A 299 -16.86 -10.20 -31.80
CA LEU A 299 -16.22 -9.82 -30.54
C LEU A 299 -16.01 -11.01 -29.59
N GLN A 300 -16.73 -12.12 -29.82
CA GLN A 300 -16.67 -13.32 -28.96
C GLN A 300 -15.24 -13.85 -28.74
N PRO A 301 -14.38 -14.02 -29.77
CA PRO A 301 -13.02 -14.51 -29.55
C PRO A 301 -12.16 -13.55 -28.71
N ALA A 302 -12.30 -12.25 -28.93
CA ALA A 302 -11.52 -11.23 -28.23
C ALA A 302 -11.90 -11.16 -26.73
N ILE A 303 -13.21 -11.14 -26.42
CA ILE A 303 -13.70 -11.16 -25.03
C ILE A 303 -13.22 -12.43 -24.31
N LYS A 304 -13.33 -13.59 -24.97
CA LYS A 304 -12.86 -14.85 -24.41
C LYS A 304 -11.37 -14.78 -24.04
N VAL A 305 -10.51 -14.36 -24.96
CA VAL A 305 -9.06 -14.29 -24.69
C VAL A 305 -8.78 -13.29 -23.58
N ALA A 306 -9.38 -12.09 -23.63
CA ALA A 306 -9.19 -11.06 -22.61
C ALA A 306 -9.60 -11.55 -21.21
N CYS A 307 -10.70 -12.30 -21.06
CA CYS A 307 -11.14 -12.81 -19.76
C CYS A 307 -10.34 -14.04 -19.30
N VAL A 308 -10.04 -14.99 -20.19
CA VAL A 308 -9.38 -16.25 -19.81
C VAL A 308 -7.98 -16.01 -19.26
N LEU A 309 -7.21 -15.08 -19.84
CA LEU A 309 -5.82 -14.85 -19.44
C LEU A 309 -5.65 -14.43 -17.97
N PRO A 310 -6.19 -13.29 -17.50
CA PRO A 310 -5.98 -12.84 -16.13
C PRO A 310 -6.64 -13.77 -15.11
N ILE A 311 -7.83 -14.33 -15.39
CA ILE A 311 -8.52 -15.23 -14.46
C ILE A 311 -7.74 -16.54 -14.28
N ALA A 312 -7.25 -17.14 -15.37
CA ALA A 312 -6.50 -18.39 -15.29
C ALA A 312 -5.11 -18.22 -14.65
N LEU A 313 -4.43 -17.10 -14.92
CA LEU A 313 -3.17 -16.76 -14.26
C LEU A 313 -3.39 -16.56 -12.76
N LEU A 314 -4.36 -15.73 -12.37
CA LEU A 314 -4.63 -15.43 -10.97
C LEU A 314 -5.05 -16.69 -10.19
N ALA A 315 -5.96 -17.49 -10.75
CA ALA A 315 -6.39 -18.73 -10.13
C ALA A 315 -5.23 -19.72 -9.97
N GLY A 316 -4.36 -19.84 -10.98
CA GLY A 316 -3.20 -20.73 -10.90
C GLY A 316 -2.13 -20.24 -9.93
N LEU A 317 -1.91 -18.94 -9.83
CA LEU A 317 -1.00 -18.33 -8.83
C LEU A 317 -1.49 -18.62 -7.41
N LEU A 318 -2.77 -18.32 -7.12
CA LEU A 318 -3.38 -18.60 -5.82
C LEU A 318 -3.34 -20.09 -5.46
N PHE A 319 -3.65 -20.96 -6.43
CA PHE A 319 -3.56 -22.40 -6.22
C PHE A 319 -2.13 -22.86 -5.95
N SER A 320 -1.17 -22.36 -6.72
CA SER A 320 0.25 -22.71 -6.56
C SER A 320 0.84 -22.23 -5.23
N ALA A 321 0.37 -21.09 -4.71
CA ALA A 321 0.78 -20.59 -3.39
C ALA A 321 0.43 -21.60 -2.29
N GLY A 322 -0.81 -22.13 -2.29
CA GLY A 322 -1.22 -23.19 -1.36
C GLY A 322 -0.50 -24.53 -1.55
N MET A 323 0.22 -24.71 -2.66
CA MET A 323 1.01 -25.91 -2.99
C MET A 323 2.51 -25.66 -2.81
N GLY A 324 2.88 -24.89 -1.77
CA GLY A 324 4.28 -24.57 -1.47
C GLY A 324 4.96 -23.84 -2.61
N ASN A 325 4.19 -23.04 -3.38
CA ASN A 325 4.75 -22.17 -4.39
C ASN A 325 5.53 -22.97 -5.47
N SER A 326 4.96 -24.06 -5.99
CA SER A 326 5.58 -24.90 -7.02
C SER A 326 5.28 -24.42 -8.46
N PHE A 327 6.31 -24.35 -9.31
CA PHE A 327 6.14 -23.96 -10.73
C PHE A 327 5.31 -24.99 -11.53
N LEU A 328 5.45 -26.28 -11.23
CA LEU A 328 4.66 -27.33 -11.89
C LEU A 328 3.17 -27.14 -11.61
N TRP A 329 2.81 -26.91 -10.34
CA TRP A 329 1.42 -26.70 -9.93
C TRP A 329 0.83 -25.41 -10.50
N LEU A 330 1.64 -24.34 -10.63
CA LEU A 330 1.24 -23.12 -11.34
C LEU A 330 0.87 -23.43 -12.79
N VAL A 331 1.75 -24.09 -13.55
CA VAL A 331 1.50 -24.40 -14.97
C VAL A 331 0.27 -25.30 -15.12
N LEU A 332 0.18 -26.38 -14.34
CA LEU A 332 -0.94 -27.32 -14.42
C LEU A 332 -2.27 -26.63 -14.09
N SER A 333 -2.34 -25.90 -12.98
CA SER A 333 -3.57 -25.22 -12.55
C SER A 333 -3.99 -24.12 -13.52
N THR A 334 -3.06 -23.28 -13.99
CA THR A 334 -3.36 -22.23 -14.98
C THR A 334 -3.88 -22.82 -16.30
N LEU A 335 -3.28 -23.91 -16.80
CA LEU A 335 -3.74 -24.54 -18.05
C LEU A 335 -5.09 -25.24 -17.89
N VAL A 336 -5.32 -25.92 -16.76
CA VAL A 336 -6.61 -26.56 -16.47
C VAL A 336 -7.71 -25.51 -16.34
N VAL A 337 -7.49 -24.44 -15.56
CA VAL A 337 -8.46 -23.34 -15.42
C VAL A 337 -8.67 -22.64 -16.77
N GLY A 338 -7.60 -22.38 -17.53
CA GLY A 338 -7.69 -21.78 -18.85
C GLY A 338 -8.51 -22.61 -19.84
N LEU A 339 -8.38 -23.93 -19.80
CA LEU A 339 -9.17 -24.86 -20.60
C LEU A 339 -10.64 -24.88 -20.15
N LEU A 340 -10.90 -24.98 -18.84
CA LEU A 340 -12.25 -24.98 -18.27
C LEU A 340 -13.00 -23.68 -18.58
N LEU A 341 -12.37 -22.52 -18.39
CA LEU A 341 -12.92 -21.22 -18.77
C LEU A 341 -13.14 -21.15 -20.28
N SER A 342 -12.21 -21.68 -21.08
CA SER A 342 -12.38 -21.72 -22.53
C SER A 342 -13.60 -22.53 -22.95
N ILE A 343 -13.87 -23.66 -22.30
CA ILE A 343 -15.07 -24.49 -22.54
C ILE A 343 -16.33 -23.74 -22.05
N ALA A 344 -16.27 -23.10 -20.89
CA ALA A 344 -17.38 -22.33 -20.32
C ALA A 344 -17.80 -21.17 -21.23
N PHE A 345 -16.85 -20.42 -21.79
CA PHE A 345 -17.15 -19.36 -22.76
C PHE A 345 -17.76 -19.90 -24.06
N GLU A 346 -17.29 -21.04 -24.57
CA GLU A 346 -17.91 -21.66 -25.75
C GLU A 346 -19.33 -22.16 -25.48
N PHE A 347 -19.56 -22.68 -24.26
CA PHE A 347 -20.89 -23.05 -23.80
C PHE A 347 -21.79 -21.83 -23.71
N LEU A 348 -21.30 -20.72 -23.14
CA LEU A 348 -22.05 -19.47 -23.08
C LEU A 348 -22.45 -18.98 -24.48
N TYR A 349 -21.55 -19.08 -25.47
CA TYR A 349 -21.82 -18.59 -26.83
C TYR A 349 -22.73 -19.49 -27.66
N THR A 350 -22.71 -20.81 -27.43
CA THR A 350 -23.41 -21.78 -28.26
C THR A 350 -24.59 -22.47 -27.58
N MET A 351 -24.64 -22.43 -26.25
CA MET A 351 -25.57 -23.16 -25.38
C MET A 351 -25.60 -24.68 -25.70
N ASP A 352 -24.48 -25.24 -26.17
CA ASP A 352 -24.38 -26.62 -26.65
C ASP A 352 -23.05 -27.24 -26.20
N ILE A 353 -23.14 -28.21 -25.28
CA ILE A 353 -21.96 -28.83 -24.66
C ILE A 353 -21.08 -29.58 -25.68
N ARG A 354 -21.68 -30.19 -26.72
CA ARG A 354 -20.93 -30.93 -27.74
C ARG A 354 -20.12 -29.99 -28.62
N LYS A 355 -20.66 -28.81 -28.92
CA LYS A 355 -19.94 -27.76 -29.65
C LYS A 355 -18.85 -27.10 -28.81
N SER A 356 -19.06 -27.04 -27.50
CA SER A 356 -18.15 -26.39 -26.54
C SER A 356 -16.85 -27.15 -26.31
N LEU A 357 -16.91 -28.48 -26.40
CA LEU A 357 -15.75 -29.36 -26.27
C LEU A 357 -14.88 -29.43 -27.54
N ARG A 358 -15.33 -28.86 -28.67
CA ARG A 358 -14.53 -28.85 -29.90
C ARG A 358 -13.41 -27.81 -29.81
N PRO A 359 -12.16 -28.16 -30.12
CA PRO A 359 -11.05 -27.22 -30.06
C PRO A 359 -11.28 -26.08 -31.04
N ARG A 360 -11.21 -24.84 -30.55
CA ARG A 360 -11.24 -23.63 -31.37
C ARG A 360 -9.90 -22.92 -31.32
N ILE A 361 -9.60 -22.18 -32.39
CA ILE A 361 -8.39 -21.36 -32.51
C ILE A 361 -8.26 -20.39 -31.32
N SER A 362 -9.37 -19.80 -30.85
CA SER A 362 -9.35 -18.92 -29.68
C SER A 362 -8.93 -19.62 -28.39
N SER A 363 -9.35 -20.88 -28.16
CA SER A 363 -8.90 -21.67 -27.00
C SER A 363 -7.41 -21.99 -27.09
N GLY A 364 -6.95 -22.41 -28.28
CA GLY A 364 -5.54 -22.69 -28.52
C GLY A 364 -4.66 -21.45 -28.34
N LEU A 365 -5.13 -20.29 -28.81
CA LEU A 365 -4.46 -19.00 -28.63
C LEU A 365 -4.38 -18.62 -27.15
N SER A 366 -5.48 -18.73 -26.38
CA SER A 366 -5.46 -18.46 -24.94
C SER A 366 -4.46 -19.33 -24.21
N LEU A 367 -4.47 -20.65 -24.44
CA LEU A 367 -3.54 -21.58 -23.78
C LEU A 367 -2.09 -21.31 -24.21
N GLY A 368 -1.85 -21.06 -25.50
CA GLY A 368 -0.52 -20.71 -26.00
C GLY A 368 0.02 -19.43 -25.37
N LEU A 369 -0.80 -18.39 -25.23
CA LEU A 369 -0.43 -17.14 -24.57
C LEU A 369 -0.14 -17.35 -23.07
N LEU A 370 -0.91 -18.17 -22.36
CA LEU A 370 -0.63 -18.50 -20.96
C LEU A 370 0.75 -19.17 -20.82
N ILE A 371 1.06 -20.13 -21.68
CA ILE A 371 2.39 -20.79 -21.70
C ILE A 371 3.48 -19.76 -21.99
N LEU A 372 3.30 -18.90 -22.99
CA LEU A 372 4.28 -17.87 -23.34
C LEU A 372 4.53 -16.88 -22.20
N ILE A 373 3.48 -16.44 -21.50
CA ILE A 373 3.59 -15.53 -20.34
C ILE A 373 4.39 -16.23 -19.22
N MET A 374 3.96 -17.42 -18.79
CA MET A 374 4.63 -18.15 -17.70
C MET A 374 6.07 -18.51 -18.04
N ALA A 375 6.33 -18.96 -19.28
CA ALA A 375 7.68 -19.28 -19.74
C ALA A 375 8.56 -18.03 -19.82
N GLY A 376 8.02 -16.91 -20.32
CA GLY A 376 8.73 -15.64 -20.42
C GLY A 376 9.16 -15.11 -19.05
N TYR A 377 8.29 -15.21 -18.05
CA TYR A 377 8.62 -14.89 -16.65
C TYR A 377 9.64 -15.86 -16.06
N LYS A 378 9.45 -17.18 -16.21
CA LYS A 378 10.38 -18.19 -15.67
C LYS A 378 11.80 -18.06 -16.22
N THR A 379 11.93 -17.69 -17.48
CA THR A 379 13.22 -17.58 -18.18
C THR A 379 13.81 -16.17 -18.15
N ASP A 380 13.11 -15.18 -17.58
CA ASP A 380 13.52 -13.78 -17.57
C ASP A 380 13.90 -13.28 -18.98
N VAL A 381 13.02 -13.50 -19.96
CA VAL A 381 13.28 -13.15 -21.38
C VAL A 381 13.60 -11.67 -21.58
N THR A 382 13.05 -10.80 -20.73
CA THR A 382 13.30 -9.35 -20.75
C THR A 382 14.65 -8.98 -20.16
N GLY A 383 15.32 -9.91 -19.46
CA GLY A 383 16.57 -9.67 -18.75
C GLY A 383 16.40 -8.71 -17.58
N PHE A 384 15.22 -8.70 -16.93
CA PHE A 384 14.92 -7.77 -15.85
C PHE A 384 15.87 -7.94 -14.65
N ASP A 385 16.08 -9.19 -14.23
CA ASP A 385 16.93 -9.54 -13.07
C ASP A 385 18.43 -9.57 -13.40
N SER A 386 18.76 -9.65 -14.69
CA SER A 386 20.13 -9.55 -15.19
C SER A 386 20.51 -8.15 -15.68
N TYR A 387 19.60 -7.18 -15.54
CA TYR A 387 19.81 -5.83 -16.04
C TYR A 387 20.89 -5.11 -15.24
N LEU A 388 21.99 -4.81 -15.91
CA LEU A 388 23.05 -3.93 -15.40
C LEU A 388 23.45 -2.94 -16.51
N PRO A 389 23.18 -1.63 -16.35
CA PRO A 389 23.59 -0.65 -17.34
C PRO A 389 25.13 -0.57 -17.43
N LYS A 390 25.64 -0.18 -18.60
CA LYS A 390 27.08 0.07 -18.76
C LYS A 390 27.47 1.32 -17.97
N LYS A 391 28.65 1.32 -17.34
CA LYS A 391 29.11 2.45 -16.51
C LYS A 391 29.03 3.79 -17.24
N GLU A 392 29.30 3.84 -18.54
CA GLU A 392 29.32 5.09 -19.31
C GLU A 392 27.92 5.69 -19.54
N GLN A 393 26.85 4.88 -19.38
CA GLN A 393 25.45 5.30 -19.51
C GLN A 393 24.90 5.88 -18.21
N ILE A 394 25.55 5.59 -17.08
CA ILE A 394 25.16 6.04 -15.75
C ILE A 394 25.71 7.45 -15.54
N GLU A 395 24.86 8.34 -15.05
CA GLU A 395 25.25 9.67 -14.60
C GLU A 395 25.62 9.65 -13.12
N THR A 396 24.75 9.07 -12.29
CA THR A 396 24.96 8.83 -10.85
C THR A 396 24.24 7.55 -10.42
N MET A 397 24.60 7.02 -9.26
CA MET A 397 23.86 5.94 -8.60
C MET A 397 23.45 6.34 -7.19
N SER A 398 22.46 5.64 -6.67
CA SER A 398 21.99 5.81 -5.30
C SER A 398 21.85 4.44 -4.66
N VAL A 399 22.01 4.38 -3.35
CA VAL A 399 21.91 3.14 -2.58
C VAL A 399 21.22 3.36 -1.26
N TYR A 400 20.35 2.43 -0.88
CA TYR A 400 19.66 2.39 0.38
C TYR A 400 19.82 0.99 0.98
N PHE A 401 20.32 0.94 2.21
CA PHE A 401 20.52 -0.27 2.99
C PHE A 401 19.49 -0.28 4.12
N PRO A 402 18.42 -1.09 4.07
CA PRO A 402 17.41 -1.12 5.13
C PRO A 402 17.99 -1.32 6.55
N SER A 403 19.03 -2.13 6.70
CA SER A 403 19.75 -2.39 7.96
C SER A 403 20.58 -1.23 8.49
N ILE A 404 20.99 -0.29 7.63
CA ILE A 404 21.79 0.87 8.04
C ILE A 404 20.89 2.12 8.09
N ASN A 405 20.23 2.43 6.97
CA ASN A 405 19.31 3.56 6.87
C ASN A 405 18.16 3.47 7.86
N GLY A 406 17.72 2.25 8.19
CA GLY A 406 16.63 2.02 9.12
C GLY A 406 16.94 2.31 10.58
N ARG A 407 18.21 2.46 10.96
CA ARG A 407 18.62 2.78 12.34
C ARG A 407 18.32 4.24 12.72
N PHE A 408 18.07 5.09 11.73
CA PHE A 408 17.84 6.51 11.92
C PHE A 408 16.38 6.87 11.64
N SER A 409 15.87 7.79 12.45
CA SER A 409 14.60 8.47 12.17
C SER A 409 14.87 9.74 11.37
N TYR A 410 14.08 9.95 10.32
CA TYR A 410 14.16 11.14 9.49
C TYR A 410 12.97 12.06 9.78
N ASP A 411 13.04 13.31 9.30
CA ASP A 411 11.87 14.19 9.27
C ASP A 411 11.07 13.96 7.97
N ASN A 412 9.76 14.18 8.01
CA ASN A 412 8.93 14.18 6.80
C ASN A 412 9.31 15.31 5.85
N ASP A 413 9.81 16.42 6.39
CA ASP A 413 10.33 17.52 5.57
C ASP A 413 11.54 17.07 4.71
N TYR A 414 12.28 16.05 5.17
CA TYR A 414 13.50 15.59 4.52
C TYR A 414 13.34 14.28 3.76
N PHE A 415 12.62 13.28 4.29
CA PHE A 415 12.22 12.06 3.58
C PHE A 415 10.78 11.74 3.93
N ASP A 416 9.93 11.44 2.94
CA ASP A 416 8.54 11.01 3.22
C ASP A 416 8.57 9.66 3.95
N ILE A 417 8.38 9.68 5.28
CA ILE A 417 8.56 8.50 6.15
C ILE A 417 7.38 7.52 5.98
N TYR A 418 6.26 7.98 5.42
CA TYR A 418 5.02 7.21 5.36
C TYR A 418 4.86 6.45 4.04
N ASN A 419 5.52 6.88 2.96
CA ASN A 419 5.51 6.19 1.68
C ASN A 419 6.93 6.05 1.12
N ASN A 420 7.41 4.81 1.02
CA ASN A 420 8.62 4.45 0.28
C ASN A 420 9.85 5.30 0.66
N VAL A 421 10.19 5.33 1.96
CA VAL A 421 11.38 6.04 2.49
C VAL A 421 12.63 5.69 1.68
N ASP A 422 12.74 4.43 1.28
CA ASP A 422 13.79 3.92 0.42
C ASP A 422 13.82 4.61 -0.95
N VAL A 423 12.68 4.77 -1.63
CA VAL A 423 12.62 5.48 -2.92
C VAL A 423 12.90 6.96 -2.77
N ASN A 424 12.32 7.61 -1.76
CA ASN A 424 12.56 9.04 -1.52
C ASN A 424 14.05 9.30 -1.25
N PHE A 425 14.69 8.42 -0.48
CA PHE A 425 16.13 8.43 -0.24
C PHE A 425 16.92 8.24 -1.54
N LEU A 426 16.58 7.22 -2.33
CA LEU A 426 17.24 6.94 -3.60
C LEU A 426 17.09 8.07 -4.62
N GLU A 427 15.97 8.80 -4.63
CA GLU A 427 15.74 9.95 -5.52
C GLU A 427 16.51 11.20 -5.14
N LYS A 428 16.77 11.40 -3.84
CA LYS A 428 17.47 12.58 -3.31
C LYS A 428 18.98 12.39 -3.20
N THR A 429 19.45 11.15 -3.12
CA THR A 429 20.87 10.83 -3.08
C THR A 429 21.41 10.66 -4.49
N HIS A 430 22.66 11.08 -4.73
CA HIS A 430 23.30 11.02 -6.04
C HIS A 430 24.82 10.85 -5.89
N ILE A 431 25.27 9.60 -5.84
CA ILE A 431 26.67 9.23 -5.70
C ILE A 431 27.34 9.26 -7.08
N ARG A 432 28.37 10.09 -7.23
CA ARG A 432 29.14 10.22 -8.48
C ARG A 432 30.25 9.18 -8.58
N ASP A 433 30.96 8.92 -7.48
CA ASP A 433 31.91 7.81 -7.41
C ASP A 433 31.19 6.53 -6.97
N PHE A 434 30.52 5.89 -7.93
CA PHE A 434 29.61 4.79 -7.66
C PHE A 434 30.25 3.40 -7.80
N ASP A 435 31.58 3.29 -7.80
CA ASP A 435 32.27 2.03 -8.10
C ASP A 435 31.90 0.89 -7.13
N SER A 436 31.82 1.17 -5.84
CA SER A 436 31.39 0.21 -4.81
C SER A 436 29.90 -0.14 -4.95
N VAL A 437 29.03 0.84 -5.23
CA VAL A 437 27.59 0.61 -5.46
C VAL A 437 27.36 -0.27 -6.70
N TYR A 438 28.09 0.00 -7.78
CA TYR A 438 28.04 -0.79 -9.01
C TYR A 438 28.53 -2.21 -8.79
N ALA A 439 29.57 -2.37 -7.96
CA ALA A 439 30.09 -3.69 -7.60
C ALA A 439 29.08 -4.48 -6.75
N LEU A 440 28.38 -3.84 -5.81
CA LEU A 440 27.27 -4.46 -5.07
C LEU A 440 26.15 -4.90 -6.00
N ALA A 441 25.71 -4.04 -6.93
CA ALA A 441 24.70 -4.41 -7.92
C ALA A 441 25.12 -5.64 -8.74
N LYS A 442 26.41 -5.74 -9.11
CA LYS A 442 26.96 -6.90 -9.81
C LYS A 442 26.95 -8.17 -8.95
N GLU A 443 27.26 -8.07 -7.66
CA GLU A 443 27.15 -9.21 -6.73
C GLU A 443 25.68 -9.61 -6.51
N GLY A 444 24.76 -8.64 -6.41
CA GLY A 444 23.32 -8.88 -6.32
C GLY A 444 22.76 -9.66 -7.51
N ILE A 445 23.17 -9.31 -8.73
CA ILE A 445 22.78 -10.06 -9.94
C ILE A 445 23.31 -11.50 -9.92
N LYS A 446 24.55 -11.71 -9.46
CA LYS A 446 25.10 -13.07 -9.31
C LYS A 446 24.34 -13.88 -8.25
N ALA A 447 24.08 -13.29 -7.08
CA ALA A 447 23.34 -13.92 -6.00
C ALA A 447 21.92 -14.28 -6.44
N CYS A 448 21.25 -13.41 -7.19
CA CYS A 448 19.98 -13.69 -7.84
C CYS A 448 20.06 -14.90 -8.79
N LYS A 449 21.09 -14.94 -9.65
CA LYS A 449 21.28 -16.04 -10.60
C LYS A 449 21.49 -17.39 -9.91
N GLU A 450 22.27 -17.43 -8.83
CA GLU A 450 22.48 -18.66 -8.06
C GLU A 450 21.19 -19.11 -7.36
N ARG A 451 20.44 -18.19 -6.76
CA ARG A 451 19.11 -18.50 -6.17
C ARG A 451 18.12 -19.07 -7.18
N LYS A 452 18.05 -18.48 -8.38
CA LYS A 452 17.19 -19.01 -9.46
C LYS A 452 17.52 -20.45 -9.85
N LYS A 453 18.77 -20.91 -9.71
CA LYS A 453 19.14 -22.31 -9.98
C LYS A 453 18.64 -23.28 -8.91
N GLN A 454 18.46 -22.79 -7.68
CA GLN A 454 17.97 -23.60 -6.56
C GLN A 454 16.43 -23.78 -6.58
N ASP A 455 15.74 -23.26 -7.61
CA ASP A 455 14.28 -23.25 -7.79
C ASP A 455 13.49 -22.65 -6.61
N SER A 456 14.18 -21.93 -5.72
CA SER A 456 13.61 -21.18 -4.60
C SER A 456 12.73 -20.05 -5.14
N VAL A 457 11.64 -19.71 -4.48
CA VAL A 457 10.74 -18.61 -4.86
C VAL A 457 11.48 -17.25 -4.80
N SER A 458 10.96 -16.22 -5.50
CA SER A 458 11.43 -14.85 -5.26
C SER A 458 11.29 -14.48 -3.77
N PRO A 459 12.34 -13.97 -3.12
CA PRO A 459 12.35 -13.66 -1.69
C PRO A 459 11.27 -12.68 -1.24
N ILE A 460 10.85 -11.74 -2.11
CA ILE A 460 9.76 -10.79 -1.83
C ILE A 460 8.47 -11.53 -1.48
N LEU A 461 8.19 -12.65 -2.16
CA LEU A 461 7.00 -13.45 -1.88
C LEU A 461 7.08 -14.08 -0.49
N THR A 462 8.25 -14.60 -0.10
CA THR A 462 8.47 -15.17 1.23
C THR A 462 8.35 -14.11 2.33
N MET A 463 8.80 -12.87 2.07
CA MET A 463 8.63 -11.73 3.00
C MET A 463 7.17 -11.27 3.15
N THR A 464 6.35 -11.45 2.10
CA THR A 464 4.91 -11.06 2.11
C THR A 464 4.03 -12.12 2.78
N GLU A 465 4.41 -13.42 2.70
CA GLU A 465 3.64 -14.54 3.27
C GLU A 465 3.77 -14.65 4.80
N ASN A 466 4.86 -14.17 5.40
CA ASN A 466 5.13 -14.27 6.85
C ASN A 466 4.56 -13.10 7.70
N ASN A 467 3.55 -12.35 7.21
CA ASN A 467 2.85 -11.28 7.95
C ASN A 467 3.73 -10.13 8.51
N ALA A 468 4.95 -9.95 8.03
CA ALA A 468 5.82 -8.83 8.41
C ALA A 468 5.70 -7.64 7.43
N VAL A 469 4.50 -7.37 6.92
CA VAL A 469 4.24 -6.21 6.06
C VAL A 469 4.08 -4.96 6.93
N SER A 470 5.18 -4.51 7.51
CA SER A 470 5.46 -3.08 7.56
C SER A 470 6.59 -2.84 6.57
N THR A 471 6.33 -1.96 5.62
CA THR A 471 7.24 -1.49 4.58
C THR A 471 8.62 -1.14 5.13
N THR A 472 9.57 -2.08 5.06
CA THR A 472 11.03 -1.90 4.93
C THR A 472 11.66 -3.28 5.07
N GLY A 473 12.63 -3.61 4.21
CA GLY A 473 13.26 -4.93 4.21
C GLY A 473 13.90 -5.25 5.55
N MET A 474 13.28 -6.13 6.32
CA MET A 474 13.96 -6.85 7.39
C MET A 474 15.02 -7.74 6.72
N ASP A 475 16.29 -7.61 7.12
CA ASP A 475 17.33 -8.55 6.71
C ASP A 475 17.10 -9.85 7.50
N TYR A 476 16.64 -10.89 6.79
CA TYR A 476 16.28 -12.18 7.39
C TYR A 476 17.50 -13.11 7.47
N LEU A 477 17.64 -13.80 8.61
CA LEU A 477 18.16 -15.18 8.59
C LEU A 477 17.12 -16.04 7.88
N TYR A 478 17.48 -16.66 6.75
CA TYR A 478 16.55 -17.48 5.98
C TYR A 478 16.60 -18.93 6.49
N PRO A 479 15.52 -19.50 7.08
CA PRO A 479 15.53 -20.87 7.60
C PRO A 479 15.61 -21.93 6.50
N GLY A 480 15.17 -21.62 5.28
CA GLY A 480 15.01 -22.58 4.18
C GLY A 480 16.26 -22.86 3.32
N ALA A 481 17.40 -22.27 3.64
CA ALA A 481 18.67 -22.59 3.01
C ALA A 481 19.49 -23.23 4.12
N GLY A 482 19.76 -24.54 4.02
CA GLY A 482 20.45 -25.31 5.07
C GLY A 482 21.92 -24.92 5.29
N ASN A 483 22.19 -23.63 5.56
CA ASN A 483 23.42 -22.99 5.95
C ASN A 483 23.08 -21.63 6.61
N ASP A 484 23.68 -21.35 7.77
CA ASP A 484 23.67 -20.08 8.53
C ASP A 484 24.17 -18.87 7.71
N THR A 485 23.49 -18.50 6.62
CA THR A 485 23.94 -17.46 5.70
C THR A 485 23.08 -16.22 5.87
N THR A 486 23.65 -15.17 6.44
CA THR A 486 22.96 -13.88 6.50
C THR A 486 22.90 -13.22 5.12
N LEU A 487 21.77 -12.60 4.82
CA LEU A 487 21.52 -11.86 3.59
C LEU A 487 21.33 -10.38 3.91
N VAL A 488 22.00 -9.52 3.15
CA VAL A 488 21.85 -8.06 3.21
C VAL A 488 20.96 -7.60 2.07
N SER A 489 19.95 -6.80 2.40
CA SER A 489 19.12 -6.08 1.45
C SER A 489 19.79 -4.80 0.98
N VAL A 490 19.83 -4.59 -0.34
CA VAL A 490 20.46 -3.45 -0.98
C VAL A 490 19.55 -2.93 -2.08
N ASN A 491 18.96 -1.77 -1.87
CA ASN A 491 18.17 -1.07 -2.88
C ASN A 491 19.05 -0.08 -3.63
N VAL A 492 19.00 -0.08 -4.97
CA VAL A 492 19.86 0.73 -5.84
C VAL A 492 19.02 1.46 -6.89
N ALA A 493 19.37 2.71 -7.15
CA ALA A 493 18.88 3.46 -8.30
C ALA A 493 20.01 3.77 -9.28
N PHE A 494 19.78 3.47 -10.56
CA PHE A 494 20.66 3.87 -11.65
C PHE A 494 20.07 5.11 -12.33
N HIS A 495 20.68 6.28 -12.13
CA HIS A 495 20.29 7.51 -12.82
C HIS A 495 21.06 7.59 -14.13
N LEU A 496 20.38 7.33 -15.25
CA LEU A 496 21.01 7.29 -16.56
C LEU A 496 21.11 8.69 -17.15
N LYS A 497 22.16 8.94 -17.96
CA LYS A 497 22.35 10.18 -18.73
C LYS A 497 21.20 10.51 -19.69
N SER A 498 20.31 9.55 -19.96
CA SER A 498 19.10 9.76 -20.75
C SER A 498 17.96 10.43 -19.96
N GLY A 499 18.14 10.68 -18.65
CA GLY A 499 17.09 11.16 -17.75
C GLY A 499 16.15 10.06 -17.22
N LYS A 500 16.46 8.78 -17.47
CA LYS A 500 15.68 7.65 -16.95
C LYS A 500 16.33 7.13 -15.67
N THR A 501 15.53 6.90 -14.62
CA THR A 501 15.96 6.18 -13.42
C THR A 501 15.51 4.72 -13.48
N VAL A 502 16.36 3.80 -13.03
CA VAL A 502 16.02 2.37 -12.92
C VAL A 502 16.29 1.91 -11.49
N TYR A 503 15.27 1.39 -10.81
CA TYR A 503 15.38 0.86 -9.45
C TYR A 503 15.57 -0.66 -9.44
N ARG A 504 16.39 -1.16 -8.52
CA ARG A 504 16.61 -2.60 -8.27
C ARG A 504 16.77 -2.84 -6.77
N SER A 505 16.20 -3.94 -6.29
CA SER A 505 16.45 -4.45 -4.95
C SER A 505 17.29 -5.70 -5.07
N TYR A 506 18.29 -5.86 -4.22
CA TYR A 506 19.13 -7.05 -4.20
C TYR A 506 19.15 -7.60 -2.79
N LEU A 507 19.00 -8.91 -2.67
CA LEU A 507 19.47 -9.62 -1.50
C LEU A 507 20.84 -10.18 -1.85
N ILE A 508 21.82 -10.02 -0.96
CA ILE A 508 23.21 -10.42 -1.22
C ILE A 508 23.74 -11.16 0.02
N PRO A 509 24.35 -12.35 -0.13
CA PRO A 509 25.03 -12.99 1.00
C PRO A 509 26.06 -12.07 1.63
N GLU A 510 26.05 -11.99 2.95
CA GLU A 510 26.96 -11.16 3.74
C GLU A 510 28.36 -11.78 3.77
N THR A 511 29.14 -11.52 2.72
CA THR A 511 30.53 -11.97 2.60
C THR A 511 31.49 -10.84 2.94
N GLU A 512 32.73 -11.16 3.33
CA GLU A 512 33.78 -10.16 3.61
C GLU A 512 33.91 -9.12 2.48
N LYS A 513 33.75 -9.54 1.23
CA LYS A 513 33.79 -8.65 0.06
C LYS A 513 32.62 -7.67 0.05
N VAL A 514 31.40 -8.13 0.35
CA VAL A 514 30.20 -7.30 0.39
C VAL A 514 30.29 -6.32 1.56
N ILE A 515 30.76 -6.79 2.72
CA ILE A 515 31.01 -5.95 3.90
C ILE A 515 32.00 -4.84 3.56
N ALA A 516 33.12 -5.15 2.90
CA ALA A 516 34.09 -4.14 2.48
C ALA A 516 33.50 -3.10 1.53
N GLN A 517 32.66 -3.52 0.57
CA GLN A 517 31.98 -2.60 -0.34
C GLN A 517 30.97 -1.69 0.37
N ILE A 518 30.27 -2.21 1.37
CA ILE A 518 29.35 -1.43 2.21
C ILE A 518 30.14 -0.45 3.07
N ALA A 519 31.27 -0.87 3.64
CA ALA A 519 32.17 0.00 4.40
C ALA A 519 32.69 1.16 3.55
N ASP A 520 33.16 0.88 2.32
CA ASP A 520 33.62 1.92 1.38
C ASP A 520 32.54 2.97 1.08
N ILE A 521 31.27 2.55 1.00
CA ILE A 521 30.13 3.46 0.77
C ILE A 521 29.76 4.20 2.04
N TYR A 522 29.68 3.48 3.16
CA TYR A 522 29.29 4.06 4.44
C TYR A 522 30.33 5.07 4.90
N ASP A 523 31.62 4.83 4.73
CA ASP A 523 32.67 5.75 5.18
C ASP A 523 32.89 6.94 4.22
N ASP A 524 32.21 6.96 3.08
CA ASP A 524 32.16 8.12 2.18
C ASP A 524 31.22 9.20 2.72
N TRP A 525 31.75 10.42 2.88
CA TRP A 525 31.00 11.52 3.46
C TRP A 525 29.81 11.98 2.61
N ASP A 526 29.89 11.92 1.28
CA ASP A 526 28.78 12.34 0.41
C ASP A 526 27.54 11.45 0.63
N TYR A 527 27.75 10.18 0.97
CA TYR A 527 26.70 9.26 1.39
C TYR A 527 26.25 9.53 2.83
N ARG A 528 27.18 9.60 3.80
CA ARG A 528 26.83 9.79 5.23
C ARG A 528 26.10 11.08 5.51
N GLU A 529 26.46 12.17 4.82
CA GLU A 529 25.80 13.46 4.99
C GLU A 529 24.29 13.33 4.73
N LYS A 530 23.88 12.47 3.79
CA LYS A 530 22.46 12.23 3.47
C LYS A 530 21.79 11.22 4.41
N LEU A 531 22.56 10.28 4.92
CA LEU A 531 22.12 9.24 5.86
C LEU A 531 21.90 9.78 7.28
N LEU A 532 22.80 10.64 7.79
CA LEU A 532 22.83 10.99 9.21
C LEU A 532 21.87 12.14 9.55
N PRO A 533 20.98 11.97 10.56
CA PRO A 533 20.07 13.04 10.98
C PRO A 533 20.73 14.34 11.42
N THR A 534 21.93 14.22 11.98
CA THR A 534 22.73 15.33 12.47
C THR A 534 23.20 16.29 11.36
N SER A 535 23.15 15.86 10.09
CA SER A 535 23.54 16.67 8.94
C SER A 535 22.51 17.75 8.59
N TYR A 536 21.23 17.47 8.82
CA TYR A 536 20.13 18.39 8.47
C TYR A 536 19.45 19.02 9.69
N GLN A 537 19.52 18.40 10.87
CA GLN A 537 19.02 19.01 12.10
C GLN A 537 19.98 20.11 12.59
N LYS A 538 19.43 21.31 12.79
CA LYS A 538 20.18 22.43 13.35
C LYS A 538 20.10 22.41 14.86
N VAL A 539 21.25 22.59 15.51
CA VAL A 539 21.34 22.56 16.96
C VAL A 539 20.56 23.70 17.61
N GLU A 540 20.42 24.84 16.92
CA GLU A 540 19.68 26.01 17.40
C GLU A 540 18.17 25.75 17.55
N ASP A 541 17.65 24.81 16.75
CA ASP A 541 16.24 24.42 16.68
C ASP A 541 15.89 23.33 17.69
N ILE A 542 16.87 22.79 18.44
CA ILE A 542 16.63 21.80 19.49
C ILE A 542 16.15 22.51 20.75
N SER A 543 14.95 22.17 21.19
CA SER A 543 14.32 22.70 22.40
C SER A 543 14.68 21.87 23.62
N TYR A 544 14.64 20.54 23.49
CA TYR A 544 14.91 19.60 24.58
C TYR A 544 15.72 18.40 24.11
N LEU A 545 16.44 17.81 25.05
CA LEU A 545 17.05 16.50 24.90
C LEU A 545 16.45 15.56 25.93
N TYR A 546 16.15 14.33 25.51
CA TYR A 546 15.75 13.26 26.40
C TYR A 546 16.76 12.13 26.33
N LEU A 547 17.01 11.49 27.47
CA LEU A 547 17.84 10.31 27.58
C LEU A 547 16.95 9.08 27.73
N HIS A 548 17.25 8.05 26.94
CA HIS A 548 16.77 6.69 27.15
C HIS A 548 17.97 5.79 27.46
N ASN A 549 17.94 5.15 28.63
CA ASN A 549 18.96 4.21 29.10
C ASN A 549 18.29 2.95 29.68
N PHE A 550 19.06 2.04 30.28
CA PHE A 550 18.55 0.79 30.86
C PHE A 550 17.56 0.98 32.03
N TYR A 551 17.53 2.14 32.67
CA TYR A 551 16.73 2.39 33.87
C TYR A 551 15.54 3.32 33.62
N GLU A 552 15.66 4.23 32.66
CA GLU A 552 14.74 5.35 32.46
C GLU A 552 14.37 5.46 30.97
N TYR A 553 13.06 5.57 30.72
CA TYR A 553 12.52 5.84 29.40
C TYR A 553 12.24 7.34 29.24
N ARG A 554 12.84 7.96 28.22
CA ARG A 554 12.59 9.34 27.82
C ARG A 554 12.67 10.35 28.98
N LYS A 555 13.77 10.33 29.73
CA LYS A 555 14.03 11.31 30.79
C LYS A 555 14.50 12.63 30.21
N GLN A 556 13.79 13.72 30.49
CA GLN A 556 14.19 15.04 30.04
C GLN A 556 15.45 15.51 30.76
N LEU A 557 16.44 15.99 30.00
CA LEU A 557 17.66 16.56 30.54
C LEU A 557 17.40 18.00 31.04
N ASP A 558 17.47 18.23 32.35
CA ASP A 558 17.32 19.56 32.95
C ASP A 558 18.64 20.35 32.87
N MET A 559 18.88 20.97 31.72
CA MET A 559 20.11 21.72 31.44
C MET A 559 19.84 23.00 30.64
N THR A 560 20.75 23.97 30.75
CA THR A 560 20.65 25.25 30.02
C THR A 560 20.85 25.03 28.52
N LYS A 561 20.26 25.89 27.68
CA LYS A 561 20.38 25.82 26.21
C LYS A 561 21.84 25.74 25.73
N GLY A 562 22.76 26.47 26.36
CA GLY A 562 24.18 26.39 26.01
C GLY A 562 24.82 25.01 26.25
N LYS A 563 24.41 24.30 27.31
CA LYS A 563 24.87 22.93 27.58
C LYS A 563 24.22 21.91 26.63
N ILE A 564 22.95 22.10 26.27
CA ILE A 564 22.28 21.30 25.23
C ILE A 564 23.04 21.40 23.92
N GLU A 565 23.39 22.62 23.50
CA GLU A 565 24.14 22.85 22.27
C GLU A 565 25.53 22.20 22.31
N GLU A 566 26.22 22.27 23.45
CA GLU A 566 27.54 21.63 23.65
C GLU A 566 27.45 20.10 23.57
N LEU A 567 26.48 19.50 24.27
CA LEU A 567 26.24 18.06 24.28
C LEU A 567 25.92 17.55 22.87
N TYR A 568 24.96 18.20 22.18
CA TYR A 568 24.56 17.80 20.83
C TYR A 568 25.70 17.97 19.80
N LYS A 569 26.48 19.07 19.86
CA LYS A 569 27.65 19.26 18.99
C LYS A 569 28.72 18.19 19.24
N THR A 570 28.92 17.81 20.50
CA THR A 570 29.86 16.74 20.88
C THR A 570 29.40 15.40 20.34
N TYR A 571 28.14 15.04 20.56
CA TYR A 571 27.52 13.83 20.01
C TYR A 571 27.62 13.78 18.49
N LYS A 572 27.22 14.86 17.81
CA LYS A 572 27.32 15.00 16.35
C LYS A 572 28.73 14.72 15.86
N THR A 573 29.73 15.32 16.51
CA THR A 573 31.15 15.12 16.14
C THR A 573 31.59 13.67 16.33
N GLU A 574 31.20 13.01 17.41
CA GLU A 574 31.55 11.59 17.65
C GLU A 574 30.86 10.67 16.63
N LEU A 575 29.59 10.90 16.32
CA LEU A 575 28.84 10.14 15.32
C LEU A 575 29.43 10.31 13.90
N GLU A 576 29.70 11.54 13.48
CA GLU A 576 30.23 11.86 12.14
C GLU A 576 31.66 11.35 11.92
N ASN A 577 32.44 11.10 12.98
CA ASN A 577 33.78 10.52 12.88
C ASN A 577 33.80 9.00 13.03
N MET A 578 32.67 8.38 13.38
CA MET A 578 32.57 6.93 13.57
C MET A 578 32.66 6.20 12.23
N THR A 579 33.47 5.16 12.14
CA THR A 579 33.57 4.30 10.94
C THR A 579 32.45 3.27 10.89
N PHE A 580 32.21 2.69 9.71
CA PHE A 580 31.29 1.56 9.55
C PHE A 580 31.63 0.40 10.50
N GLN A 581 32.92 0.04 10.60
CA GLN A 581 33.39 -1.04 11.47
C GLN A 581 33.04 -0.75 12.93
N GLU A 582 33.30 0.45 13.43
CA GLU A 582 32.92 0.81 14.80
C GLU A 582 31.40 0.77 14.98
N SER A 583 30.61 1.23 14.00
CA SER A 583 29.13 1.22 14.08
C SER A 583 28.50 -0.17 14.09
N SER A 584 29.25 -1.19 13.66
CA SER A 584 28.82 -2.60 13.67
C SER A 584 29.29 -3.33 14.92
N GLU A 585 30.51 -3.07 15.39
CA GLU A 585 31.10 -3.79 16.54
C GLU A 585 30.75 -3.19 17.91
N LYS A 586 30.43 -1.90 17.99
CA LYS A 586 30.21 -1.21 19.29
C LYS A 586 28.76 -1.33 19.73
N ARG A 587 28.58 -1.63 21.01
CA ARG A 587 27.25 -1.68 21.64
C ARG A 587 26.62 -0.30 21.70
N ILE A 588 25.31 -0.27 21.48
CA ILE A 588 24.46 0.87 21.76
C ILE A 588 23.98 0.71 23.22
N ILE A 589 24.30 1.68 24.06
CA ILE A 589 24.02 1.63 25.51
C ILE A 589 22.87 2.56 25.92
N GLY A 590 22.27 3.25 24.94
CA GLY A 590 21.11 4.11 25.13
C GLY A 590 20.83 4.94 23.88
N TYR A 591 19.84 5.81 23.97
CA TYR A 591 19.48 6.77 22.93
C TYR A 591 19.35 8.17 23.50
N LEU A 592 19.77 9.16 22.70
CA LEU A 592 19.44 10.55 22.90
C LEU A 592 18.25 10.88 21.98
N GLU A 593 17.17 11.43 22.52
CA GLU A 593 16.07 11.97 21.70
C GLU A 593 16.21 13.49 21.62
N ALA A 594 16.48 13.99 20.41
CA ALA A 594 16.55 15.42 20.15
C ALA A 594 15.20 15.95 19.69
N GLU A 595 14.58 16.81 20.51
CA GLU A 595 13.24 17.34 20.27
C GLU A 595 13.30 18.81 19.86
N SER A 596 12.70 19.13 18.71
CA SER A 596 12.53 20.48 18.21
C SER A 596 11.07 20.89 18.33
N GLU A 597 10.79 21.99 19.04
CA GLU A 597 9.45 22.57 19.07
C GLU A 597 9.24 23.48 17.86
N HIS A 598 8.11 23.29 17.20
CA HIS A 598 7.68 24.07 16.06
C HIS A 598 6.38 24.78 16.39
N THR A 599 6.15 25.90 15.71
CA THR A 599 4.86 26.59 15.73
C THR A 599 4.35 26.66 14.30
N ASP A 600 3.19 26.06 14.06
CA ASP A 600 2.60 26.05 12.72
C ASP A 600 2.03 27.43 12.33
N THR A 601 1.54 27.55 11.09
CA THR A 601 0.90 28.78 10.59
C THR A 601 -0.38 29.18 11.35
N TRP A 602 -0.88 28.32 12.24
CA TRP A 602 -2.07 28.50 13.06
C TRP A 602 -1.75 28.63 14.55
N ASN A 603 -0.48 28.85 14.91
CA ASN A 603 0.00 29.06 16.28
C ASN A 603 -0.09 27.82 17.20
N ASN A 604 -0.24 26.61 16.66
CA ASN A 604 -0.16 25.38 17.45
C ASN A 604 1.29 24.99 17.66
N ARG A 605 1.62 24.61 18.89
CA ARG A 605 2.92 24.05 19.24
C ARG A 605 2.91 22.54 19.08
N PHE A 606 3.94 22.03 18.43
CA PHE A 606 4.18 20.60 18.28
C PHE A 606 5.67 20.35 18.30
N SER A 607 6.09 19.10 18.39
CA SER A 607 7.50 18.77 18.38
C SER A 607 7.83 17.59 17.49
N THR A 608 9.00 17.67 16.87
CA THR A 608 9.62 16.59 16.10
C THR A 608 10.77 16.02 16.92
N SER A 609 10.80 14.70 17.10
CA SER A 609 11.84 14.01 17.88
C SER A 609 12.69 13.09 16.99
N TYR A 610 14.00 13.15 17.16
CA TYR A 610 14.96 12.27 16.49
C TYR A 610 15.63 11.36 17.51
N SER A 611 15.50 10.05 17.34
CA SER A 611 16.19 9.07 18.17
C SER A 611 17.61 8.84 17.65
N LEU A 612 18.61 9.02 18.52
CA LEU A 612 20.02 9.07 18.18
C LEU A 612 20.81 8.06 19.05
N PRO A 613 21.41 7.00 18.48
CA PRO A 613 22.04 5.94 19.27
C PRO A 613 23.32 6.41 19.97
N ILE A 614 23.43 6.13 21.27
CA ILE A 614 24.63 6.38 22.07
C ILE A 614 25.48 5.10 22.10
N TYR A 615 26.61 5.12 21.40
CA TYR A 615 27.55 3.99 21.39
C TYR A 615 28.48 4.02 22.60
N GLU A 616 28.94 2.86 23.06
CA GLU A 616 29.81 2.73 24.25
C GLU A 616 31.18 3.44 24.14
N ASN A 617 31.60 3.78 22.91
CA ASN A 617 32.83 4.53 22.61
C ASN A 617 32.61 6.05 22.49
N PHE A 618 31.39 6.58 22.66
CA PHE A 618 31.09 8.03 22.68
C PHE A 618 31.50 8.66 24.01
N ALA A 619 32.80 8.57 24.32
CA ALA A 619 33.34 8.87 25.64
C ALA A 619 33.13 10.33 26.06
N LYS A 620 33.12 11.28 25.12
CA LYS A 620 32.90 12.69 25.44
C LYS A 620 31.42 12.97 25.71
N THR A 621 30.53 12.44 24.88
CA THR A 621 29.08 12.52 25.11
C THR A 621 28.69 11.91 26.45
N ILE A 622 29.16 10.69 26.75
CA ILE A 622 28.87 10.00 28.02
C ILE A 622 29.35 10.85 29.20
N ARG A 623 30.58 11.38 29.13
CA ARG A 623 31.12 12.24 30.19
C ARG A 623 30.30 13.51 30.41
N LEU A 624 29.80 14.15 29.33
CA LEU A 624 28.95 15.33 29.46
C LEU A 624 27.59 15.02 30.10
N LEU A 625 27.04 13.83 29.84
CA LEU A 625 25.83 13.34 30.51
C LEU A 625 26.08 13.07 32.00
N GLU A 626 27.20 12.41 32.33
CA GLU A 626 27.62 12.16 33.72
C GLU A 626 27.88 13.47 34.49
N ASP A 627 28.56 14.44 33.87
CA ASP A 627 28.81 15.78 34.43
C ASP A 627 27.50 16.58 34.62
N ALA A 628 26.44 16.22 33.90
CA ALA A 628 25.09 16.76 34.08
C ALA A 628 24.27 16.04 35.16
N GLY A 629 24.82 14.99 35.78
CA GLY A 629 24.16 14.20 36.83
C GLY A 629 23.31 13.03 36.32
N GLU A 630 23.44 12.69 35.03
CA GLU A 630 22.72 11.56 34.42
C GLU A 630 23.56 10.27 34.45
N GLU A 631 22.90 9.14 34.70
CA GLU A 631 23.55 7.82 34.69
C GLU A 631 23.44 7.21 33.28
N VAL A 632 24.58 6.93 32.63
CA VAL A 632 24.64 6.20 31.35
C VAL A 632 25.48 4.94 31.54
N PRO A 633 24.94 3.93 32.22
CA PRO A 633 25.71 2.78 32.63
C PRO A 633 26.10 1.92 31.41
N LYS A 634 27.37 1.51 31.32
CA LYS A 634 27.84 0.57 30.28
C LYS A 634 27.37 -0.87 30.53
N ALA A 635 26.95 -1.17 31.75
CA ALA A 635 26.38 -2.44 32.17
C ALA A 635 25.38 -2.19 33.30
N ILE A 636 24.31 -2.99 33.35
CA ILE A 636 23.27 -2.89 34.38
C ILE A 636 23.80 -3.47 35.68
N ASP A 637 23.45 -2.85 36.81
CA ASP A 637 23.77 -3.37 38.13
C ASP A 637 23.05 -4.71 38.38
N PRO A 638 23.76 -5.85 38.50
CA PRO A 638 23.16 -7.16 38.71
C PRO A 638 22.30 -7.22 39.99
N ASP A 639 22.62 -6.41 41.00
CA ASP A 639 21.90 -6.43 42.27
C ASP A 639 20.47 -5.89 42.13
N LYS A 640 20.17 -5.13 41.07
CA LYS A 640 18.82 -4.63 40.76
C LYS A 640 17.94 -5.64 40.00
N ILE A 641 18.52 -6.73 39.49
CA ILE A 641 17.85 -7.70 38.62
C ILE A 641 17.38 -8.91 39.43
N GLU A 642 16.11 -9.28 39.24
CA GLU A 642 15.53 -10.51 39.81
C GLU A 642 15.85 -11.71 38.93
N LYS A 643 15.58 -11.60 37.63
CA LYS A 643 15.87 -12.63 36.62
C LYS A 643 15.99 -12.05 35.23
N LEU A 644 16.69 -12.77 34.34
CA LEU A 644 16.65 -12.55 32.90
C LEU A 644 15.81 -13.62 32.23
N THR A 645 14.94 -13.22 31.31
CA THR A 645 14.18 -14.13 30.46
C THR A 645 14.74 -14.05 29.05
N LEU A 646 15.29 -15.16 28.58
CA LEU A 646 15.78 -15.33 27.22
C LEU A 646 14.70 -16.02 26.40
N SER A 647 14.36 -15.48 25.24
CA SER A 647 13.44 -16.15 24.33
C SER A 647 13.93 -16.19 22.89
N VAL A 648 13.65 -17.31 22.22
CA VAL A 648 13.92 -17.54 20.80
C VAL A 648 12.65 -18.12 20.19
N TRP A 649 12.19 -17.51 19.10
CA TRP A 649 11.08 -18.00 18.33
C TRP A 649 11.56 -19.03 17.30
N ASP A 650 10.97 -20.23 17.31
CA ASP A 650 11.23 -21.26 16.31
C ASP A 650 10.14 -21.21 15.23
N ASP A 651 10.50 -20.73 14.04
CA ASP A 651 9.60 -20.61 12.90
C ASP A 651 9.14 -21.96 12.33
N GLU A 652 9.91 -23.05 12.50
CA GLU A 652 9.56 -24.38 11.98
C GLU A 652 8.54 -25.09 12.87
N LEU A 653 8.68 -24.92 14.19
CA LEU A 653 7.78 -25.52 15.18
C LEU A 653 6.60 -24.60 15.53
N GLY A 654 6.72 -23.29 15.28
CA GLY A 654 5.75 -22.28 15.70
C GLY A 654 5.67 -22.15 17.23
N GLU A 655 6.77 -22.43 17.92
CA GLU A 655 6.88 -22.44 19.38
C GLU A 655 7.99 -21.47 19.84
N GLU A 656 7.81 -20.88 21.03
CA GLU A 656 8.83 -20.04 21.65
C GLU A 656 9.61 -20.84 22.69
N SER A 657 10.92 -20.93 22.52
CA SER A 657 11.82 -21.47 23.54
C SER A 657 12.15 -20.37 24.54
N ILE A 658 11.90 -20.63 25.83
CA ILE A 658 12.13 -19.65 26.91
C ILE A 658 13.08 -20.26 27.96
N ALA A 659 14.10 -19.51 28.37
CA ALA A 659 14.96 -19.81 29.50
C ALA A 659 14.96 -18.66 30.50
N GLU A 660 14.85 -19.01 31.78
CA GLU A 660 15.01 -18.06 32.88
C GLU A 660 16.38 -18.23 33.52
N VAL A 661 17.09 -17.12 33.71
CA VAL A 661 18.42 -17.07 34.31
C VAL A 661 18.33 -16.30 35.62
N GLU A 662 18.53 -17.02 36.73
CA GLU A 662 18.53 -16.48 38.10
C GLU A 662 19.93 -16.52 38.75
N ASP A 663 20.89 -17.25 38.16
CA ASP A 663 22.25 -17.34 38.69
C ASP A 663 22.98 -16.00 38.54
N ALA A 664 23.40 -15.41 39.67
CA ALA A 664 23.98 -14.07 39.70
C ALA A 664 25.25 -13.93 38.84
N LYS A 665 26.06 -14.99 38.67
CA LYS A 665 27.25 -14.93 37.82
C LYS A 665 26.88 -14.95 36.34
N GLN A 666 25.91 -15.78 35.96
CA GLN A 666 25.37 -15.81 34.60
C GLN A 666 24.68 -14.50 34.24
N ILE A 667 23.87 -13.95 35.16
CA ILE A 667 23.26 -12.62 34.99
C ILE A 667 24.35 -11.60 34.72
N GLN A 668 25.35 -11.46 35.60
CA GLN A 668 26.43 -10.49 35.41
C GLN A 668 27.12 -10.61 34.05
N GLN A 669 27.45 -11.83 33.61
CA GLN A 669 28.09 -12.07 32.32
C GLN A 669 27.21 -11.68 31.12
N LEU A 670 25.91 -11.95 31.19
CA LEU A 670 24.97 -11.57 30.13
C LEU A 670 24.78 -10.04 30.06
N LEU A 671 24.71 -9.36 31.22
CA LEU A 671 24.53 -7.90 31.27
C LEU A 671 25.68 -7.12 30.62
N GLU A 672 26.91 -7.63 30.69
CA GLU A 672 28.09 -7.02 30.05
C GLU A 672 28.00 -7.03 28.52
N HIS A 673 27.14 -7.87 27.93
CA HIS A 673 26.98 -8.06 26.49
C HIS A 673 25.64 -7.54 25.94
N LEU A 674 24.79 -6.93 26.78
CA LEU A 674 23.51 -6.37 26.34
C LEU A 674 23.70 -5.09 25.52
N SER A 675 22.89 -4.95 24.47
CA SER A 675 22.80 -3.75 23.63
C SER A 675 21.34 -3.35 23.43
N PHE A 676 21.11 -2.04 23.38
CA PHE A 676 19.87 -1.44 22.91
C PHE A 676 19.82 -1.48 21.38
N GLU A 677 19.01 -2.35 20.78
CA GLU A 677 18.73 -2.25 19.35
C GLU A 677 17.23 -2.42 19.11
N SER A 678 16.64 -1.50 18.36
CA SER A 678 15.24 -1.54 17.97
C SER A 678 15.04 -2.44 16.75
N CYS A 679 14.99 -3.76 16.97
CA CYS A 679 14.50 -4.82 16.05
C CYS A 679 14.94 -4.79 14.57
N ARG A 680 16.01 -4.07 14.18
CA ARG A 680 16.55 -4.08 12.82
C ARG A 680 17.91 -4.77 12.82
N TYR A 681 18.05 -5.80 12.00
CA TYR A 681 19.33 -6.48 11.78
C TYR A 681 20.38 -5.48 11.27
N GLY A 682 21.60 -5.55 11.79
CA GLY A 682 22.74 -4.74 11.36
C GLY A 682 23.74 -5.54 10.54
N VAL A 683 24.28 -4.94 9.47
CA VAL A 683 25.32 -5.57 8.64
C VAL A 683 26.62 -5.73 9.45
N ASN A 684 27.27 -6.89 9.35
CA ASN A 684 28.48 -7.23 10.10
C ASN A 684 28.30 -7.09 11.63
N SER A 685 27.07 -7.22 12.10
CA SER A 685 26.75 -7.07 13.52
C SER A 685 27.01 -8.39 14.26
N PRO A 686 27.73 -8.35 15.39
CA PRO A 686 27.88 -9.51 16.25
C PRO A 686 26.64 -9.76 17.12
N LEU A 687 25.56 -8.98 17.01
CA LEU A 687 24.32 -9.22 17.77
C LEU A 687 23.64 -10.53 17.35
N ASP A 688 23.13 -11.28 18.32
CA ASP A 688 22.21 -12.39 18.05
C ASP A 688 20.77 -11.89 18.02
N TYR A 689 20.31 -11.50 16.83
CA TYR A 689 18.95 -11.00 16.60
C TYR A 689 17.85 -12.07 16.78
N ARG A 690 18.20 -13.35 16.92
CA ARG A 690 17.23 -14.43 17.21
C ARG A 690 16.86 -14.51 18.68
N LEU A 691 17.73 -13.98 19.54
CA LEU A 691 17.64 -14.09 20.99
C LEU A 691 17.15 -12.77 21.59
N ASN A 692 15.89 -12.75 22.03
CA ASN A 692 15.35 -11.64 22.80
C ASN A 692 15.73 -11.81 24.27
N VAL A 693 16.16 -10.73 24.91
CA VAL A 693 16.39 -10.67 26.34
C VAL A 693 15.43 -9.69 26.98
N SER A 694 14.65 -10.19 27.93
CA SER A 694 13.77 -9.38 28.78
C SER A 694 14.27 -9.38 30.22
N ILE A 695 14.30 -8.20 30.83
CA ILE A 695 14.77 -8.01 32.21
C ILE A 695 13.57 -7.98 33.17
N THR A 696 13.63 -8.77 34.23
CA THR A 696 12.74 -8.63 35.38
C THR A 696 13.49 -7.95 36.52
N TRP A 697 13.04 -6.77 36.91
CA TRP A 697 13.62 -5.95 37.97
C TRP A 697 13.08 -6.36 39.34
N LYS A 698 13.92 -6.32 40.40
CA LYS A 698 13.47 -6.59 41.78
C LYS A 698 12.42 -5.59 42.28
N ASN A 699 12.37 -4.39 41.69
CA ASN A 699 11.34 -3.38 41.92
C ASN A 699 10.46 -3.29 40.66
N GLN A 700 9.15 -3.53 40.77
CA GLN A 700 8.18 -3.61 39.66
C GLN A 700 7.86 -2.27 38.95
N GLU A 701 8.71 -1.26 39.04
CA GLU A 701 8.43 0.09 38.50
C GLU A 701 8.85 0.30 37.04
N ASN A 702 9.63 -0.63 36.46
CA ASN A 702 10.15 -0.49 35.09
C ASN A 702 9.51 -1.52 34.14
N ASP A 703 9.03 -1.05 32.99
CA ASP A 703 8.49 -1.89 31.91
C ASP A 703 9.56 -2.83 31.34
N MET A 704 9.12 -3.97 30.78
CA MET A 704 9.98 -4.89 30.04
C MET A 704 10.60 -4.17 28.84
N THR A 705 11.93 -4.07 28.83
CA THR A 705 12.69 -3.60 27.67
C THR A 705 13.22 -4.83 26.93
N SER A 706 12.87 -4.99 25.65
CA SER A 706 13.50 -5.99 24.79
C SER A 706 14.91 -5.55 24.42
N LEU A 707 15.89 -6.38 24.74
CA LEU A 707 17.31 -6.16 24.49
C LEU A 707 17.90 -7.34 23.72
N TYR A 708 19.08 -7.13 23.14
CA TYR A 708 19.80 -8.15 22.37
C TYR A 708 21.20 -8.37 22.95
N LEU A 709 21.75 -9.56 22.72
CA LEU A 709 23.08 -9.94 23.18
C LEU A 709 24.09 -9.90 22.04
N MET A 710 25.26 -9.33 22.32
CA MET A 710 26.44 -9.49 21.48
C MET A 710 26.96 -10.92 21.59
N LYS A 711 27.25 -11.55 20.45
CA LYS A 711 27.90 -12.86 20.40
C LYS A 711 29.30 -12.76 20.99
N ASP A 712 29.50 -13.50 22.07
CA ASP A 712 30.78 -13.71 22.71
C ASP A 712 30.86 -15.16 23.20
N LYS A 713 32.08 -15.69 23.31
CA LYS A 713 32.31 -17.08 23.75
C LYS A 713 31.71 -17.36 25.12
N SER A 714 31.75 -16.38 26.03
CA SER A 714 31.16 -16.52 27.38
C SER A 714 29.64 -16.61 27.33
N VAL A 715 29.00 -15.84 26.45
CA VAL A 715 27.55 -15.90 26.20
C VAL A 715 27.16 -17.24 25.59
N GLU A 716 27.88 -17.70 24.56
CA GLU A 716 27.64 -19.01 23.93
C GLU A 716 27.73 -20.18 24.91
N GLU A 717 28.69 -20.15 25.85
CA GLU A 717 28.81 -21.18 26.88
C GLU A 717 27.62 -21.19 27.85
N ILE A 718 27.01 -20.04 28.13
CA ILE A 718 25.79 -19.94 28.94
C ILE A 718 24.60 -20.49 28.15
N LEU A 719 24.42 -20.06 26.89
CA LEU A 719 23.32 -20.51 26.04
C LEU A 719 23.33 -22.04 25.85
N LYS A 720 24.50 -22.64 25.60
CA LYS A 720 24.66 -24.11 25.51
C LYS A 720 24.27 -24.82 26.80
N LYS A 721 24.57 -24.26 27.97
CA LYS A 721 24.15 -24.83 29.27
C LYS A 721 22.65 -24.74 29.48
N LEU A 722 22.02 -23.69 28.95
CA LEU A 722 20.57 -23.48 28.97
C LEU A 722 19.83 -24.29 27.89
N LYS A 723 20.55 -25.03 27.04
CA LYS A 723 20.02 -25.76 25.87
C LYS A 723 19.34 -24.85 24.84
N PHE A 724 19.86 -23.64 24.70
CA PHE A 724 19.58 -22.74 23.60
C PHE A 724 20.70 -22.93 22.57
N ASP A 725 20.39 -23.55 21.43
CA ASP A 725 21.33 -23.79 20.32
C ASP A 725 21.27 -22.69 19.25
#